data_AF-A0A4Y3WMG6-F1
#
_entry.id   AF-A0A4Y3WMG6-F1
#
_cell.length_a   1.000
_cell.length_b   1.000
_cell.length_c   1.000
_cell.angle_alpha   90.00
_cell.angle_beta   90.00
_cell.angle_gamma   90.00
#
_symmetry.space_group_name_H-M   'P 1'
#
loop_
_entity.id
_entity.type
_entity.pdbx_description
1 polymer ?
#
loop_
_entity_poly.entity_id
_entity_poly.type
_entity_poly.pdbx_seq_one_letter_code
_entity_poly.pdbx_strand_id
1 'polypeptide(L)'
;MVFVVVALGYAAGSQAAFSWFGALGLGGTFFPPAGLTLAAFVVVGRRHWPAVAAAVLVAEVALDTVNGLGPAAGVGFALANIAEPLAGALLLGAHRGRRVDLERREDLFRFVAGPVLVAPLLGAVLAATTDALFVAPDRFLDVAVRIWLGDGLGVLVVGGALLATRSPDSVWRVPHRRPEAVALVLLATAGSAAVVSRHALPLAYLVAVLLVWIAFRLGVAGVTSAGLGVAFAASASVAGERGIAADLGVSPGLALSYVQALVAVVLVTTAALAAEIRERERTVLRAATADSHRLAAETAYDVERRALRRAELLHAVTAALGTASTLDEVARAVHGAGLVPLDAGATSVGVLGPDGAFRVATLGFPDAVALRNAALPADADLPGPAAVRDGRARWFGDRAGTVAEFPAVAELLDGTAYAAAAVLPLHRAGEPVGYIAAHFVGEREFPPDERTLLEAVALQVENSLERVRLYELSVGLREVAERRAARQRVRIDVLERLNAAGGAALRRRLLVEALVPEIADLAVLVVPGRGGRPQQVAAAPAWAPGHGAVVPDVADVLATGRAVLSEHLVPHPHVPPALAPVSSITVPLRAGDAVVGALRVCFTDSGRRHRPEDVGFVRDLATGAALAIENARLYEAEHRIAEVLQTSLLPQELPRLPGLTLGSRYLAGAAGTQAGGDWYDVLALDEHRAAVVVGDVVGNGPGAAAVMGQLRSAVACALLDGHGPARVLEQLDRFAARVPGARGSTAACVVVDRARGELCWARAGHPPPLLLDDGRVRLLEGPTGTVLGVPGRPPYRENRVAAGPGATVLLYTDGLVERRGEVIDDGVARLADHAAALAHRDPDALLGDLLDRLVPAGRPSDDVAVVAARILPPALHLRVPAVPGQLRPVRGAVRGWAAGHALPADVTDDLLLALGESVANAVEHAYPAGRPGEVECALERAADGTVAVTVRDSGTWRPVPSDNGHRGHGLTMIRAVTDAVEVERLPTGTTVRFRLGAG
;
A
#
# COMPACT_ATOMS: atom_id res chain seq x y z
N MET A 1 -32.92 51.92 -13.70
CA MET A 1 -32.19 50.75 -14.22
C MET A 1 -31.50 49.94 -13.13
N VAL A 2 -30.56 50.50 -12.35
CA VAL A 2 -29.88 49.78 -11.25
C VAL A 2 -30.86 49.11 -10.28
N PHE A 3 -31.86 49.85 -9.80
CA PHE A 3 -32.90 49.32 -8.93
C PHE A 3 -33.57 48.07 -9.51
N VAL A 4 -34.04 48.15 -10.77
CA VAL A 4 -34.78 47.07 -11.44
C VAL A 4 -33.89 45.83 -11.62
N VAL A 5 -32.65 46.00 -12.05
CA VAL A 5 -31.72 44.87 -12.27
C VAL A 5 -31.38 44.17 -10.96
N VAL A 6 -31.11 44.94 -9.89
CA VAL A 6 -30.81 44.38 -8.57
C VAL A 6 -32.05 43.70 -7.99
N ALA A 7 -33.23 44.35 -8.04
CA ALA A 7 -34.46 43.78 -7.51
C ALA A 7 -34.83 42.47 -8.22
N LEU A 8 -34.77 42.41 -9.55
CA LEU A 8 -35.07 41.20 -10.31
C LEU A 8 -34.04 40.09 -10.07
N GLY A 9 -32.74 40.44 -10.05
CA GLY A 9 -31.67 39.47 -9.80
C GLY A 9 -31.73 38.91 -8.39
N TYR A 10 -31.97 39.77 -7.40
CA TYR A 10 -32.17 39.39 -6.01
C TYR A 10 -33.41 38.50 -5.87
N ALA A 11 -34.54 38.91 -6.45
CA ALA A 11 -35.78 38.14 -6.37
C ALA A 11 -35.65 36.76 -7.02
N ALA A 12 -34.99 36.65 -8.18
CA ALA A 12 -34.74 35.37 -8.83
C ALA A 12 -33.84 34.46 -7.99
N GLY A 13 -32.76 35.00 -7.40
CA GLY A 13 -31.87 34.25 -6.52
C GLY A 13 -32.56 33.79 -5.23
N SER A 14 -33.39 34.65 -4.64
CA SER A 14 -34.14 34.35 -3.42
C SER A 14 -35.21 33.29 -3.71
N GLN A 15 -35.96 33.41 -4.82
CA GLN A 15 -36.91 32.39 -5.25
C GLN A 15 -36.26 31.02 -5.51
N ALA A 16 -35.05 30.99 -6.08
CA ALA A 16 -34.29 29.76 -6.24
C ALA A 16 -33.94 29.14 -4.89
N ALA A 17 -33.57 29.96 -3.90
CA ALA A 17 -33.29 29.49 -2.55
C ALA A 17 -34.53 28.91 -1.86
N PHE A 18 -35.70 29.55 -1.99
CA PHE A 18 -36.96 29.02 -1.48
C PHE A 18 -37.35 27.70 -2.17
N SER A 19 -37.30 27.66 -3.51
CA SER A 19 -37.85 26.56 -4.30
C SER A 19 -37.02 25.27 -4.26
N TRP A 20 -35.70 25.40 -4.13
CA TRP A 20 -34.79 24.25 -4.23
C TRP A 20 -34.07 23.89 -2.94
N PHE A 21 -33.96 24.82 -1.98
CA PHE A 21 -33.23 24.57 -0.73
C PHE A 21 -34.09 24.68 0.53
N GLY A 22 -35.38 25.03 0.41
CA GLY A 22 -36.31 25.01 1.54
C GLY A 22 -35.98 26.05 2.61
N ALA A 23 -35.73 27.29 2.19
CA ALA A 23 -35.31 28.40 3.05
C ALA A 23 -36.14 28.62 4.33
N LEU A 24 -37.44 28.24 4.34
CA LEU A 24 -38.33 28.34 5.51
C LEU A 24 -38.37 27.10 6.42
N GLY A 25 -38.01 25.92 5.91
CA GLY A 25 -38.15 24.65 6.65
C GLY A 25 -36.86 24.14 7.29
N LEU A 26 -35.72 24.34 6.62
CA LEU A 26 -34.41 23.84 7.07
C LEU A 26 -33.55 24.92 7.76
N GLY A 27 -33.94 26.20 7.66
CA GLY A 27 -33.28 27.36 8.26
C GLY A 27 -31.85 27.59 7.73
N GLY A 28 -31.61 28.64 6.95
CA GLY A 28 -30.26 29.01 6.48
C GLY A 28 -29.67 28.01 5.48
N THR A 29 -29.95 28.21 4.20
CA THR A 29 -29.43 27.36 3.11
C THR A 29 -28.51 28.15 2.20
N PHE A 30 -27.93 27.51 1.19
CA PHE A 30 -27.11 28.19 0.19
C PHE A 30 -27.89 29.37 -0.40
N PHE A 31 -27.43 30.60 -0.18
CA PHE A 31 -28.18 31.82 -0.49
C PHE A 31 -27.46 32.69 -1.53
N PRO A 32 -27.70 32.44 -2.83
CA PRO A 32 -27.16 33.24 -3.94
C PRO A 32 -27.31 34.77 -3.83
N PRO A 33 -28.42 35.32 -3.29
CA PRO A 33 -28.63 36.76 -3.24
C PRO A 33 -27.58 37.54 -2.45
N ALA A 34 -27.01 36.97 -1.39
CA ALA A 34 -25.96 37.62 -0.60
C ALA A 34 -24.75 38.04 -1.49
N GLY A 35 -24.30 37.13 -2.35
CA GLY A 35 -23.22 37.42 -3.31
C GLY A 35 -23.60 38.39 -4.42
N LEU A 36 -24.85 38.36 -4.89
CA LEU A 36 -25.36 39.30 -5.89
C LEU A 36 -25.41 40.73 -5.34
N THR A 37 -25.91 40.90 -4.12
CA THR A 37 -26.00 42.20 -3.44
C THR A 37 -24.62 42.79 -3.19
N LEU A 38 -23.66 41.96 -2.76
CA LEU A 38 -22.26 42.40 -2.59
C LEU A 38 -21.68 42.89 -3.91
N ALA A 39 -21.83 42.10 -4.97
CA ALA A 39 -21.34 42.45 -6.30
C ALA A 39 -21.98 43.76 -6.79
N ALA A 40 -23.27 43.98 -6.53
CA ALA A 40 -23.95 45.24 -6.84
C ALA A 40 -23.29 46.43 -6.12
N PHE A 41 -23.08 46.36 -4.80
CA PHE A 41 -22.42 47.42 -4.05
C PHE A 41 -21.00 47.73 -4.54
N VAL A 42 -20.24 46.72 -4.95
CA VAL A 42 -18.88 46.90 -5.48
C VAL A 42 -18.88 47.47 -6.90
N VAL A 43 -19.83 47.06 -7.76
CA VAL A 43 -19.80 47.37 -9.20
C VAL A 43 -20.48 48.69 -9.57
N VAL A 44 -21.66 49.00 -9.00
CA VAL A 44 -22.44 50.18 -9.45
C VAL A 44 -21.93 51.50 -8.85
N GLY A 45 -21.02 51.43 -7.89
CA GLY A 45 -20.38 52.56 -7.23
C GLY A 45 -21.23 53.20 -6.13
N ARG A 46 -20.56 53.89 -5.20
CA ARG A 46 -21.14 54.39 -3.93
C ARG A 46 -22.39 55.26 -4.09
N ARG A 47 -22.47 56.07 -5.15
CA ARG A 47 -23.62 56.95 -5.43
C ARG A 47 -24.95 56.20 -5.63
N HIS A 48 -24.89 54.91 -5.99
CA HIS A 48 -26.06 54.09 -6.24
C HIS A 48 -26.38 53.13 -5.09
N TRP A 49 -25.61 53.13 -3.99
CA TRP A 49 -25.83 52.26 -2.84
C TRP A 49 -27.25 52.40 -2.24
N PRO A 50 -27.85 53.61 -2.11
CA PRO A 50 -29.23 53.72 -1.66
C PRO A 50 -30.23 53.00 -2.58
N ALA A 51 -29.99 53.03 -3.90
CA ALA A 51 -30.85 52.34 -4.87
C ALA A 51 -30.69 50.81 -4.81
N VAL A 52 -29.49 50.30 -4.49
CA VAL A 52 -29.24 48.87 -4.25
C VAL A 52 -29.96 48.43 -2.97
N ALA A 53 -29.79 49.17 -1.87
CA ALA A 53 -30.45 48.86 -0.60
C ALA A 53 -31.98 48.90 -0.71
N ALA A 54 -32.54 49.92 -1.39
CA ALA A 54 -33.98 50.00 -1.62
C ALA A 54 -34.50 48.85 -2.49
N ALA A 55 -33.73 48.41 -3.49
CA ALA A 55 -34.10 47.29 -4.34
C ALA A 55 -34.17 45.96 -3.56
N VAL A 56 -33.17 45.69 -2.73
CA VAL A 56 -33.14 44.52 -1.85
C VAL A 56 -34.27 44.57 -0.84
N LEU A 57 -34.47 45.72 -0.17
CA LEU A 57 -35.55 45.89 0.82
C LEU A 57 -36.93 45.59 0.23
N VAL A 58 -37.23 46.15 -0.94
CA VAL A 58 -38.53 45.94 -1.61
C VAL A 58 -38.69 44.49 -2.07
N ALA A 59 -37.64 43.91 -2.67
CA ALA A 59 -37.70 42.55 -3.17
C ALA A 59 -37.85 41.51 -2.05
N GLU A 60 -37.07 41.65 -0.96
CA GLU A 60 -37.12 40.77 0.20
C GLU A 60 -38.49 40.84 0.90
N VAL A 61 -38.95 42.04 1.27
CA VAL A 61 -40.24 42.20 1.96
C VAL A 61 -41.40 41.69 1.09
N ALA A 62 -41.35 41.88 -0.22
CA ALA A 62 -42.36 41.35 -1.14
C ALA A 62 -42.33 39.81 -1.20
N LEU A 63 -41.14 39.20 -1.25
CA LEU A 63 -41.02 37.74 -1.29
C LEU A 63 -41.39 37.10 0.04
N ASP A 64 -40.96 37.68 1.16
CA ASP A 64 -41.27 37.18 2.49
C ASP A 64 -42.78 37.24 2.76
N THR A 65 -43.45 38.31 2.34
CA THR A 65 -44.92 38.41 2.46
C THR A 65 -45.64 37.41 1.55
N VAL A 66 -45.17 37.19 0.32
CA VAL A 66 -45.71 36.15 -0.59
C VAL A 66 -45.53 34.75 -0.01
N ASN A 67 -44.45 34.51 0.73
CA ASN A 67 -44.13 33.22 1.35
C ASN A 67 -44.65 33.10 2.80
N GLY A 68 -45.52 34.02 3.25
CA GLY A 68 -46.27 33.87 4.50
C GLY A 68 -45.61 34.44 5.77
N LEU A 69 -44.50 35.16 5.66
CA LEU A 69 -43.87 35.87 6.77
C LEU A 69 -44.52 37.26 6.98
N GLY A 70 -44.64 37.68 8.24
CA GLY A 70 -45.16 39.00 8.58
C GLY A 70 -44.24 40.13 8.08
N PRO A 71 -44.78 41.32 7.73
CA PRO A 71 -43.99 42.42 7.19
C PRO A 71 -42.89 42.91 8.15
N ALA A 72 -43.07 42.77 9.47
CA ALA A 72 -42.03 43.10 10.45
C ALA A 72 -40.83 42.13 10.39
N ALA A 73 -41.08 40.84 10.21
CA ALA A 73 -40.03 39.83 10.03
C ALA A 73 -39.28 40.05 8.70
N GLY A 74 -40.01 40.33 7.62
CA GLY A 74 -39.41 40.60 6.31
C GLY A 74 -38.52 41.85 6.29
N VAL A 75 -38.87 42.89 7.05
CA VAL A 75 -37.98 44.05 7.24
C VAL A 75 -36.70 43.66 7.98
N GLY A 76 -36.78 42.77 8.99
CA GLY A 76 -35.61 42.27 9.71
C GLY A 76 -34.64 41.49 8.82
N PHE A 77 -35.14 40.55 8.01
CA PHE A 77 -34.33 39.80 7.05
C PHE A 77 -33.75 40.70 5.96
N ALA A 78 -34.53 41.66 5.45
CA ALA A 78 -34.05 42.64 4.49
C ALA A 78 -32.89 43.48 5.04
N LEU A 79 -32.95 43.88 6.32
CA LEU A 79 -31.85 44.61 6.97
C LEU A 79 -30.59 43.75 7.07
N ALA A 80 -30.70 42.46 7.40
CA ALA A 80 -29.57 41.54 7.39
C ALA A 80 -28.95 41.43 5.98
N ASN A 81 -29.78 41.21 4.96
CA ASN A 81 -29.40 41.05 3.56
C ASN A 81 -28.89 42.34 2.89
N ILE A 82 -29.00 43.49 3.56
CA ILE A 82 -28.39 44.76 3.16
C ILE A 82 -27.10 45.01 3.96
N ALA A 83 -27.14 44.82 5.28
CA ALA A 83 -26.05 45.14 6.19
C ALA A 83 -24.81 44.28 5.95
N GLU A 84 -24.98 42.97 5.74
CA GLU A 84 -23.86 42.07 5.44
C GLU A 84 -23.15 42.47 4.13
N PRO A 85 -23.81 42.54 2.97
CA PRO A 85 -23.10 42.82 1.73
C PRO A 85 -22.52 44.24 1.69
N LEU A 86 -23.14 45.19 2.38
CA LEU A 86 -22.60 46.53 2.57
C LEU A 86 -21.31 46.52 3.40
N ALA A 87 -21.28 45.77 4.51
CA ALA A 87 -20.07 45.59 5.31
C ALA A 87 -18.96 44.93 4.48
N GLY A 88 -19.29 43.89 3.69
CA GLY A 88 -18.35 43.27 2.74
C GLY A 88 -17.78 44.27 1.73
N ALA A 89 -18.63 45.11 1.12
CA ALA A 89 -18.19 46.14 0.17
C ALA A 89 -17.31 47.21 0.83
N LEU A 90 -17.56 47.56 2.10
CA LEU A 90 -16.72 48.46 2.88
C LEU A 90 -15.33 47.85 3.15
N LEU A 91 -15.28 46.57 3.54
CA LEU A 91 -14.03 45.83 3.79
C LEU A 91 -13.17 45.69 2.52
N LEU A 92 -13.81 45.58 1.35
CA LEU A 92 -13.12 45.62 0.05
C LEU A 92 -12.63 47.01 -0.36
N GLY A 93 -12.95 48.06 0.40
CA GLY A 93 -12.59 49.43 0.07
C GLY A 93 -13.36 50.02 -1.13
N ALA A 94 -14.51 49.45 -1.48
CA ALA A 94 -15.32 49.91 -2.62
C ALA A 94 -15.76 51.38 -2.45
N HIS A 95 -15.94 51.83 -1.20
CA HIS A 95 -16.24 53.22 -0.88
C HIS A 95 -15.14 54.22 -1.28
N ARG A 96 -13.90 53.74 -1.49
CA ARG A 96 -12.74 54.53 -1.95
C ARG A 96 -12.54 54.47 -3.47
N GLY A 97 -13.44 53.82 -4.21
CA GLY A 97 -13.31 53.63 -5.66
C GLY A 97 -12.21 52.64 -6.06
N ARG A 98 -11.73 51.82 -5.12
CA ARG A 98 -10.74 50.77 -5.39
C ARG A 98 -11.31 49.75 -6.38
N ARG A 99 -10.56 49.45 -7.44
CA ARG A 99 -10.88 48.34 -8.35
C ARG A 99 -10.48 47.02 -7.67
N VAL A 100 -11.44 46.11 -7.52
CA VAL A 100 -11.22 44.77 -6.99
C VAL A 100 -10.90 43.83 -8.15
N ASP A 101 -9.73 43.19 -8.12
CA ASP A 101 -9.30 42.20 -9.10
C ASP A 101 -9.01 40.86 -8.40
N LEU A 102 -9.98 39.94 -8.42
CA LEU A 102 -9.86 38.66 -7.70
C LEU A 102 -8.77 37.73 -8.25
N GLU A 103 -8.22 38.01 -9.43
CA GLU A 103 -7.04 37.30 -9.96
C GLU A 103 -5.73 37.74 -9.25
N ARG A 104 -5.78 38.78 -8.39
CA ARG A 104 -4.67 39.17 -7.52
C ARG A 104 -4.83 38.51 -6.15
N ARG A 105 -3.77 37.87 -5.67
CA ARG A 105 -3.74 37.23 -4.35
C ARG A 105 -4.19 38.15 -3.23
N GLU A 106 -3.72 39.40 -3.23
CA GLU A 106 -4.04 40.37 -2.18
C GLU A 106 -5.54 40.75 -2.15
N ASP A 107 -6.16 40.89 -3.33
CA ASP A 107 -7.59 41.22 -3.46
C ASP A 107 -8.47 39.99 -3.17
N LEU A 108 -8.04 38.80 -3.62
CA LEU A 108 -8.71 37.53 -3.29
C LEU A 108 -8.67 37.25 -1.78
N PHE A 109 -7.53 37.45 -1.13
CA PHE A 109 -7.42 37.28 0.32
C PHE A 109 -8.36 38.23 1.07
N ARG A 110 -8.41 39.51 0.68
CA ARG A 110 -9.36 40.48 1.27
C ARG A 110 -10.81 40.10 1.01
N PHE A 111 -11.13 39.57 -0.15
CA PHE A 111 -12.46 39.08 -0.50
C PHE A 111 -12.89 37.89 0.34
N VAL A 112 -12.01 36.91 0.53
CA VAL A 112 -12.29 35.74 1.38
C VAL A 112 -12.38 36.14 2.86
N ALA A 113 -11.42 36.90 3.37
CA ALA A 113 -11.39 37.28 4.78
C ALA A 113 -12.55 38.21 5.16
N GLY A 114 -12.84 39.21 4.33
CA GLY A 114 -13.88 40.20 4.64
C GLY A 114 -15.27 39.73 4.22
N PRO A 115 -15.65 39.88 2.94
CA PRO A 115 -16.97 39.53 2.44
C PRO A 115 -17.44 38.08 2.60
N VAL A 116 -16.55 37.07 2.54
CA VAL A 116 -16.97 35.65 2.62
C VAL A 116 -17.04 35.14 4.07
N LEU A 117 -16.15 35.61 4.96
CA LEU A 117 -16.06 35.09 6.34
C LEU A 117 -16.60 36.07 7.38
N VAL A 118 -16.16 37.33 7.36
CA VAL A 118 -16.47 38.30 8.43
C VAL A 118 -17.82 38.98 8.23
N ALA A 119 -18.13 39.43 7.01
CA ALA A 119 -19.38 40.13 6.73
C ALA A 119 -20.63 39.26 6.97
N PRO A 120 -20.65 37.96 6.61
CA PRO A 120 -21.82 37.12 6.86
C PRO A 120 -22.08 36.81 8.33
N LEU A 121 -21.11 37.02 9.23
CA LEU A 121 -21.37 36.94 10.68
C LEU A 121 -22.34 38.04 11.12
N LEU A 122 -22.25 39.24 10.52
CA LEU A 122 -23.16 40.34 10.79
C LEU A 122 -24.57 40.02 10.28
N GLY A 123 -24.67 39.51 9.05
CA GLY A 123 -25.94 39.07 8.45
C GLY A 123 -26.59 37.96 9.27
N ALA A 124 -25.82 36.92 9.61
CA ALA A 124 -26.27 35.80 10.44
C ALA A 124 -26.79 36.22 11.81
N VAL A 125 -26.10 37.13 12.52
CA VAL A 125 -26.57 37.62 13.83
C VAL A 125 -27.88 38.40 13.68
N LEU A 126 -28.00 39.28 12.68
CA LEU A 126 -29.22 40.06 12.44
C LEU A 126 -30.40 39.17 12.01
N ALA A 127 -30.14 38.21 11.13
CA ALA A 127 -31.15 37.27 10.63
C ALA A 127 -31.59 36.29 11.73
N ALA A 128 -30.66 35.72 12.51
CA ALA A 128 -31.00 34.86 13.64
C ALA A 128 -31.73 35.61 14.77
N THR A 129 -31.43 36.91 14.97
CA THR A 129 -32.18 37.76 15.89
C THR A 129 -33.61 37.98 15.39
N THR A 130 -33.78 38.21 14.09
CA THR A 130 -35.10 38.35 13.45
C THR A 130 -35.90 37.06 13.56
N ASP A 131 -35.28 35.92 13.28
CA ASP A 131 -35.88 34.59 13.41
C ASP A 131 -36.32 34.31 14.86
N ALA A 132 -35.47 34.61 15.84
CA ALA A 132 -35.79 34.43 17.26
C ALA A 132 -36.95 35.32 17.75
N LEU A 133 -37.10 36.51 17.20
CA LEU A 133 -38.14 37.47 17.60
C LEU A 133 -39.51 37.19 16.94
N PHE A 134 -39.51 36.67 15.71
CA PHE A 134 -40.72 36.62 14.89
C PHE A 134 -41.10 35.22 14.37
N VAL A 135 -40.22 34.22 14.49
CA VAL A 135 -40.42 32.88 13.94
C VAL A 135 -40.25 31.79 15.01
N ALA A 136 -39.04 31.59 15.55
CA ALA A 136 -38.75 30.51 16.50
C ALA A 136 -37.61 30.86 17.50
N PRO A 137 -37.91 31.11 18.79
CA PRO A 137 -36.93 31.65 19.75
C PRO A 137 -35.83 30.68 20.22
N ASP A 138 -36.01 29.36 20.12
CA ASP A 138 -35.14 28.38 20.80
C ASP A 138 -33.93 27.89 19.97
N ARG A 139 -33.62 28.50 18.81
CA ARG A 139 -32.62 27.96 17.86
C ARG A 139 -31.56 28.95 17.36
N PHE A 140 -31.32 30.03 18.10
CA PHE A 140 -30.45 31.14 17.65
C PHE A 140 -29.10 30.70 17.07
N LEU A 141 -28.30 29.91 17.80
CA LEU A 141 -26.96 29.51 17.36
C LEU A 141 -27.00 28.60 16.11
N ASP A 142 -27.94 27.67 16.10
CA ASP A 142 -28.13 26.70 15.01
C ASP A 142 -28.54 27.40 13.71
N VAL A 143 -29.43 28.39 13.81
CA VAL A 143 -29.86 29.24 12.69
C VAL A 143 -28.73 30.17 12.25
N ALA A 144 -28.03 30.82 13.18
CA ALA A 144 -26.92 31.72 12.87
C ALA A 144 -25.78 31.02 12.11
N VAL A 145 -25.38 29.82 12.53
CA VAL A 145 -24.30 29.07 11.85
C VAL A 145 -24.70 28.66 10.45
N ARG A 146 -25.95 28.22 10.25
CA ARG A 146 -26.45 27.83 8.92
C ARG A 146 -26.55 29.01 7.96
N ILE A 147 -27.06 30.15 8.42
CA ILE A 147 -27.11 31.38 7.63
C ILE A 147 -25.69 31.86 7.30
N TRP A 148 -24.78 31.89 8.28
CA TRP A 148 -23.39 32.29 8.08
C TRP A 148 -22.68 31.48 6.98
N LEU A 149 -22.81 30.15 7.01
CA LEU A 149 -22.21 29.26 6.00
C LEU A 149 -22.89 29.40 4.64
N GLY A 150 -24.22 29.50 4.62
CA GLY A 150 -25.01 29.63 3.39
C GLY A 150 -24.74 30.94 2.64
N ASP A 151 -24.72 32.06 3.36
CA ASP A 151 -24.46 33.40 2.83
C ASP A 151 -22.99 33.55 2.43
N GLY A 152 -22.06 33.08 3.26
CA GLY A 152 -20.63 33.06 2.94
C GLY A 152 -20.33 32.27 1.67
N LEU A 153 -20.94 31.09 1.50
CA LEU A 153 -20.82 30.31 0.25
C LEU A 153 -21.47 31.04 -0.93
N GLY A 154 -22.64 31.66 -0.74
CA GLY A 154 -23.31 32.48 -1.75
C GLY A 154 -22.44 33.64 -2.23
N VAL A 155 -21.78 34.34 -1.31
CA VAL A 155 -20.80 35.38 -1.60
C VAL A 155 -19.61 34.83 -2.37
N LEU A 156 -19.03 33.72 -1.91
CA LEU A 156 -17.86 33.10 -2.54
C LEU A 156 -18.11 32.75 -4.01
N VAL A 157 -19.25 32.14 -4.33
CA VAL A 157 -19.52 31.62 -5.68
C VAL A 157 -20.19 32.64 -6.59
N VAL A 158 -21.25 33.31 -6.12
CA VAL A 158 -22.00 34.30 -6.94
C VAL A 158 -21.25 35.62 -6.97
N GLY A 159 -20.88 36.15 -5.79
CA GLY A 159 -20.11 37.38 -5.67
C GLY A 159 -18.74 37.24 -6.34
N GLY A 160 -18.06 36.12 -6.09
CA GLY A 160 -16.80 35.77 -6.73
C GLY A 160 -16.91 35.74 -8.26
N ALA A 161 -17.89 35.01 -8.82
CA ALA A 161 -18.06 34.93 -10.27
C ALA A 161 -18.37 36.29 -10.91
N LEU A 162 -19.27 37.08 -10.32
CA LEU A 162 -19.63 38.40 -10.84
C LEU A 162 -18.45 39.38 -10.80
N LEU A 163 -17.67 39.37 -9.72
CA LEU A 163 -16.49 40.23 -9.60
C LEU A 163 -15.33 39.77 -10.50
N ALA A 164 -15.09 38.46 -10.59
CA ALA A 164 -14.00 37.89 -11.40
C ALA A 164 -14.25 38.05 -12.91
N THR A 165 -15.49 38.18 -13.39
CA THR A 165 -15.77 38.56 -14.80
C THR A 165 -15.25 39.96 -15.17
N ARG A 166 -15.01 40.82 -14.16
CA ARG A 166 -14.51 42.18 -14.37
C ARG A 166 -13.00 42.29 -14.35
N SER A 167 -12.30 41.25 -13.89
CA SER A 167 -10.84 41.18 -13.96
C SER A 167 -10.36 41.33 -15.40
N PRO A 168 -9.30 42.12 -15.66
CA PRO A 168 -8.78 42.34 -17.01
C PRO A 168 -8.44 41.02 -17.74
N ASP A 169 -7.92 40.06 -16.98
CA ASP A 169 -7.43 38.77 -17.48
C ASP A 169 -8.51 37.67 -17.40
N SER A 170 -9.76 38.04 -17.11
CA SER A 170 -10.85 37.09 -16.98
C SER A 170 -11.10 36.34 -18.28
N VAL A 171 -11.22 35.02 -18.20
CA VAL A 171 -11.54 34.18 -19.37
C VAL A 171 -12.84 34.58 -20.06
N TRP A 172 -13.80 35.10 -19.28
CA TRP A 172 -15.10 35.55 -19.78
C TRP A 172 -15.02 36.79 -20.69
N ARG A 173 -13.92 37.55 -20.62
CA ARG A 173 -13.68 38.69 -21.50
C ARG A 173 -13.08 38.31 -22.84
N VAL A 174 -12.56 37.09 -22.97
CA VAL A 174 -11.86 36.61 -24.17
C VAL A 174 -12.85 35.77 -25.01
N PRO A 175 -13.41 36.30 -26.12
CA PRO A 175 -14.55 35.68 -26.79
C PRO A 175 -14.31 34.23 -27.25
N HIS A 176 -13.11 33.94 -27.77
CA HIS A 176 -12.75 32.60 -28.26
C HIS A 176 -12.53 31.57 -27.14
N ARG A 177 -12.34 32.01 -25.89
CA ARG A 177 -12.20 31.12 -24.72
C ARG A 177 -13.49 30.89 -23.94
N ARG A 178 -14.56 31.65 -24.24
CA ARG A 178 -15.88 31.46 -23.65
C ARG A 178 -16.45 30.05 -23.85
N PRO A 179 -16.44 29.43 -25.05
CA PRO A 179 -16.99 28.08 -25.21
C PRO A 179 -16.24 27.04 -24.37
N GLU A 180 -14.91 27.15 -24.27
CA GLU A 180 -14.08 26.32 -23.37
C GLU A 180 -14.50 26.52 -21.91
N ALA A 181 -14.63 27.77 -21.46
CA ALA A 181 -15.04 28.09 -20.10
C ALA A 181 -16.44 27.56 -19.77
N VAL A 182 -17.41 27.72 -20.68
CA VAL A 182 -18.76 27.17 -20.53
C VAL A 182 -18.72 25.65 -20.45
N ALA A 183 -17.99 24.97 -21.34
CA ALA A 183 -17.90 23.51 -21.34
C ALA A 183 -17.34 22.96 -20.03
N LEU A 184 -16.30 23.59 -19.49
CA LEU A 184 -15.67 23.17 -18.23
C LEU A 184 -16.55 23.44 -17.00
N VAL A 185 -17.25 24.57 -16.96
CA VAL A 185 -18.24 24.86 -15.92
C VAL A 185 -19.40 23.86 -15.95
N LEU A 186 -19.92 23.54 -17.15
CA LEU A 186 -20.96 22.54 -17.32
C LEU A 186 -20.48 21.15 -16.91
N LEU A 187 -19.24 20.77 -17.25
CA LEU A 187 -18.65 19.50 -16.88
C LEU A 187 -18.50 19.37 -15.35
N ALA A 188 -18.04 20.41 -14.66
CA ALA A 188 -17.93 20.41 -13.20
C ALA A 188 -19.30 20.32 -12.52
N THR A 189 -20.29 21.03 -13.07
CA THR A 189 -21.67 21.00 -12.58
C THR A 189 -22.30 19.61 -12.77
N ALA A 190 -22.18 19.05 -13.98
CA ALA A 190 -22.70 17.72 -14.30
C ALA A 190 -21.98 16.62 -13.52
N GLY A 191 -20.66 16.73 -13.35
CA GLY A 191 -19.87 15.83 -12.51
C GLY A 191 -20.34 15.85 -11.06
N SER A 192 -20.51 17.05 -10.48
CA SER A 192 -21.05 17.19 -9.12
C SER A 192 -22.45 16.58 -8.99
N ALA A 193 -23.36 16.86 -9.93
CA ALA A 193 -24.70 16.28 -9.95
C ALA A 193 -24.69 14.74 -10.12
N ALA A 194 -23.77 14.19 -10.91
CA ALA A 194 -23.62 12.75 -11.10
C ALA A 194 -23.09 12.03 -9.86
N VAL A 195 -22.08 12.60 -9.18
CA VAL A 195 -21.54 12.10 -7.91
C VAL A 195 -22.65 12.00 -6.87
N VAL A 196 -23.40 13.09 -6.75
CA VAL A 196 -24.53 13.26 -5.86
C VAL A 196 -25.65 12.25 -6.12
N SER A 197 -26.04 12.07 -7.39
CA SER A 197 -27.17 11.21 -7.77
C SER A 197 -26.87 9.71 -7.66
N ARG A 198 -25.59 9.32 -7.74
CA ARG A 198 -25.15 7.92 -7.66
C ARG A 198 -24.65 7.49 -6.28
N HIS A 199 -24.73 8.35 -5.26
CA HIS A 199 -24.21 8.06 -3.90
C HIS A 199 -22.72 7.65 -3.92
N ALA A 200 -21.93 8.21 -4.84
CA ALA A 200 -20.55 7.77 -5.09
C ALA A 200 -19.54 8.76 -4.48
N LEU A 201 -19.50 8.86 -3.15
CA LEU A 201 -18.58 9.74 -2.41
C LEU A 201 -17.11 9.70 -2.90
N PRO A 202 -16.52 8.55 -3.28
CA PRO A 202 -15.15 8.51 -3.83
C PRO A 202 -14.97 9.32 -5.13
N LEU A 203 -16.03 9.53 -5.92
CA LEU A 203 -15.98 10.34 -7.14
C LEU A 203 -16.02 11.85 -6.86
N ALA A 204 -16.33 12.29 -5.63
CA ALA A 204 -16.26 13.71 -5.25
C ALA A 204 -14.84 14.27 -5.37
N TYR A 205 -13.81 13.44 -5.14
CA TYR A 205 -12.41 13.80 -5.36
C TYR A 205 -12.13 14.16 -6.83
N LEU A 206 -12.82 13.54 -7.78
CA LEU A 206 -12.67 13.86 -9.20
C LEU A 206 -13.18 15.27 -9.52
N VAL A 207 -14.24 15.72 -8.84
CA VAL A 207 -14.75 17.10 -8.97
C VAL A 207 -13.74 18.10 -8.39
N ALA A 208 -13.08 17.78 -7.27
CA ALA A 208 -12.02 18.61 -6.71
C ALA A 208 -10.80 18.70 -7.65
N VAL A 209 -10.37 17.58 -8.26
CA VAL A 209 -9.31 17.55 -9.28
C VAL A 209 -9.70 18.38 -10.51
N LEU A 210 -10.96 18.27 -10.94
CA LEU A 210 -11.47 19.06 -12.05
C LEU A 210 -11.48 20.57 -11.73
N LEU A 211 -11.81 20.98 -10.51
CA LEU A 211 -11.73 22.37 -10.06
C LEU A 211 -10.29 22.88 -10.02
N VAL A 212 -9.32 22.05 -9.61
CA VAL A 212 -7.88 22.39 -9.72
C VAL A 212 -7.49 22.57 -11.19
N TRP A 213 -7.92 21.69 -12.09
CA TRP A 213 -7.64 21.84 -13.52
C TRP A 213 -8.27 23.11 -14.11
N ILE A 214 -9.49 23.44 -13.71
CA ILE A 214 -10.16 24.70 -14.03
C ILE A 214 -9.38 25.90 -13.49
N ALA A 215 -8.83 25.83 -12.26
CA ALA A 215 -7.96 26.85 -11.71
C ALA A 215 -6.74 27.14 -12.60
N PHE A 216 -6.02 26.09 -13.02
CA PHE A 216 -4.89 26.22 -13.95
C PHE A 216 -5.31 26.79 -15.31
N ARG A 217 -6.48 26.39 -15.82
CA ARG A 217 -6.87 26.68 -17.22
C ARG A 217 -7.60 28.01 -17.40
N LEU A 218 -8.47 28.36 -16.45
CA LEU A 218 -9.42 29.46 -16.54
C LEU A 218 -9.22 30.54 -15.47
N GLY A 219 -8.34 30.33 -14.49
CA GLY A 219 -8.08 31.27 -13.40
C GLY A 219 -9.19 31.31 -12.35
N VAL A 220 -9.15 32.32 -11.48
CA VAL A 220 -10.11 32.48 -10.38
C VAL A 220 -11.54 32.61 -10.92
N ALA A 221 -11.71 33.31 -12.05
CA ALA A 221 -13.01 33.46 -12.70
C ALA A 221 -13.66 32.14 -13.12
N GLY A 222 -12.87 31.15 -13.54
CA GLY A 222 -13.39 29.82 -13.88
C GLY A 222 -13.78 29.02 -12.64
N VAL A 223 -12.96 29.07 -11.59
CA VAL A 223 -13.20 28.37 -10.32
C VAL A 223 -14.49 28.85 -9.66
N THR A 224 -14.69 30.16 -9.57
CA THR A 224 -15.91 30.72 -8.95
C THR A 224 -17.17 30.41 -9.76
N SER A 225 -17.08 30.40 -11.09
CA SER A 225 -18.20 30.04 -11.97
C SER A 225 -18.54 28.56 -11.93
N ALA A 226 -17.54 27.68 -11.91
CA ALA A 226 -17.75 26.24 -11.72
C ALA A 226 -18.26 25.93 -10.31
N GLY A 227 -17.73 26.63 -9.31
CA GLY A 227 -18.12 26.54 -7.91
C GLY A 227 -19.59 26.84 -7.67
N LEU A 228 -20.19 27.77 -8.45
CA LEU A 228 -21.63 28.02 -8.41
C LEU A 228 -22.44 26.75 -8.72
N GLY A 229 -22.10 26.04 -9.81
CA GLY A 229 -22.78 24.81 -10.19
C GLY A 229 -22.51 23.66 -9.22
N VAL A 230 -21.29 23.55 -8.70
CA VAL A 230 -20.92 22.54 -7.68
C VAL A 230 -21.69 22.77 -6.38
N ALA A 231 -21.69 24.00 -5.86
CA ALA A 231 -22.41 24.40 -4.64
C ALA A 231 -23.92 24.20 -4.78
N PHE A 232 -24.47 24.56 -5.95
CA PHE A 232 -25.87 24.35 -6.29
C PHE A 232 -26.24 22.86 -6.26
N ALA A 233 -25.51 22.01 -7.01
CA ALA A 233 -25.80 20.58 -7.11
C ALA A 233 -25.66 19.86 -5.75
N ALA A 234 -24.62 20.21 -4.97
CA ALA A 234 -24.37 19.63 -3.66
C ALA A 234 -25.40 20.08 -2.61
N SER A 235 -25.86 21.33 -2.65
CA SER A 235 -26.90 21.83 -1.73
C SER A 235 -28.27 21.27 -2.08
N ALA A 236 -28.60 21.16 -3.38
CA ALA A 236 -29.88 20.63 -3.86
C ALA A 236 -30.08 19.15 -3.47
N SER A 237 -28.99 18.39 -3.40
CA SER A 237 -29.07 16.98 -3.02
C SER A 237 -29.39 16.74 -1.57
N VAL A 238 -28.75 17.52 -0.68
CA VAL A 238 -29.01 17.44 0.75
C VAL A 238 -30.43 17.89 1.05
N ALA A 239 -30.91 18.95 0.39
CA ALA A 239 -32.28 19.43 0.52
C ALA A 239 -33.33 18.43 0.01
N GLY A 240 -32.98 17.61 -1.00
CA GLY A 240 -33.86 16.56 -1.53
C GLY A 240 -33.75 15.21 -0.82
N GLU A 241 -33.07 15.12 0.34
CA GLU A 241 -32.79 13.88 1.10
C GLU A 241 -32.08 12.78 0.29
N ARG A 242 -31.24 13.16 -0.69
CA ARG A 242 -30.52 12.23 -1.57
C ARG A 242 -29.02 12.20 -1.27
N GLY A 243 -28.39 11.06 -1.56
CA GLY A 243 -26.94 10.98 -1.69
C GLY A 243 -26.18 10.99 -0.37
N ILE A 244 -25.60 12.16 -0.11
CA ILE A 244 -24.54 12.41 0.87
C ILE A 244 -25.11 12.59 2.29
N ALA A 245 -26.35 13.07 2.41
CA ALA A 245 -26.97 13.30 3.73
C ALA A 245 -27.30 11.98 4.46
N ALA A 246 -27.72 10.95 3.71
CA ALA A 246 -28.03 9.63 4.26
C ALA A 246 -26.77 8.90 4.78
N ASP A 247 -25.64 9.07 4.08
CA ASP A 247 -24.37 8.42 4.44
C ASP A 247 -23.72 9.03 5.69
N LEU A 248 -24.00 10.31 6.00
CA LEU A 248 -23.40 11.02 7.13
C LEU A 248 -24.06 10.70 8.48
N GLY A 249 -25.26 10.09 8.50
CA GLY A 249 -25.94 9.70 9.74
C GLY A 249 -26.32 10.86 10.67
N VAL A 250 -26.38 12.09 10.15
CA VAL A 250 -26.70 13.32 10.91
C VAL A 250 -27.98 13.97 10.41
N SER A 251 -28.51 14.95 11.16
CA SER A 251 -29.70 15.68 10.73
C SER A 251 -29.48 16.40 9.39
N PRO A 252 -30.51 16.54 8.53
CA PRO A 252 -30.38 17.19 7.22
C PRO A 252 -29.77 18.60 7.28
N GLY A 253 -30.12 19.37 8.31
CA GLY A 253 -29.54 20.70 8.55
C GLY A 253 -28.05 20.67 8.87
N LEU A 254 -27.57 19.66 9.63
CA LEU A 254 -26.15 19.52 9.93
C LEU A 254 -25.36 18.97 8.73
N ALA A 255 -25.96 18.04 7.97
CA ALA A 255 -25.39 17.55 6.71
C ALA A 255 -25.17 18.68 5.71
N LEU A 256 -26.14 19.62 5.61
CA LEU A 256 -26.03 20.78 4.72
C LEU A 256 -24.86 21.68 5.13
N SER A 257 -24.72 22.00 6.42
CA SER A 257 -23.61 22.78 6.95
C SER A 257 -22.25 22.15 6.62
N TYR A 258 -22.12 20.82 6.77
CA TYR A 258 -20.88 20.11 6.44
C TYR A 258 -20.55 20.18 4.93
N VAL A 259 -21.54 19.93 4.08
CA VAL A 259 -21.35 19.97 2.62
C VAL A 259 -20.99 21.39 2.16
N GLN A 260 -21.64 22.42 2.70
CA GLN A 260 -21.34 23.81 2.37
C GLN A 260 -19.94 24.22 2.82
N ALA A 261 -19.54 23.87 4.05
CA ALA A 261 -18.20 24.14 4.56
C ALA A 261 -17.13 23.44 3.73
N LEU A 262 -17.35 22.17 3.34
CA LEU A 262 -16.44 21.42 2.49
C LEU A 262 -16.28 22.08 1.10
N VAL A 263 -17.40 22.41 0.45
CA VAL A 263 -17.38 23.09 -0.86
C VAL A 263 -16.68 24.44 -0.76
N ALA A 264 -16.94 25.21 0.31
CA ALA A 264 -16.28 26.49 0.53
C ALA A 264 -14.76 26.33 0.69
N VAL A 265 -14.28 25.37 1.48
CA VAL A 265 -12.84 25.11 1.65
C VAL A 265 -12.18 24.71 0.32
N VAL A 266 -12.81 23.81 -0.43
CA VAL A 266 -12.29 23.40 -1.75
C VAL A 266 -12.24 24.58 -2.72
N LEU A 267 -13.26 25.43 -2.76
CA LEU A 267 -13.30 26.59 -3.65
C LEU A 267 -12.32 27.69 -3.24
N VAL A 268 -12.17 27.98 -1.94
CA VAL A 268 -11.20 28.96 -1.45
C VAL A 268 -9.77 28.50 -1.76
N THR A 269 -9.45 27.24 -1.50
CA THR A 269 -8.11 26.70 -1.75
C THR A 269 -7.77 26.65 -3.24
N THR A 270 -8.71 26.23 -4.08
CA THR A 270 -8.51 26.21 -5.55
C THR A 270 -8.44 27.62 -6.15
N ALA A 271 -9.24 28.57 -5.67
CA ALA A 271 -9.15 29.97 -6.08
C ALA A 271 -7.82 30.61 -5.63
N ALA A 272 -7.35 30.32 -4.41
CA ALA A 272 -6.07 30.81 -3.91
C ALA A 272 -4.90 30.27 -4.75
N LEU A 273 -4.94 29.00 -5.14
CA LEU A 273 -3.99 28.41 -6.07
C LEU A 273 -3.99 29.12 -7.43
N ALA A 274 -5.19 29.37 -8.00
CA ALA A 274 -5.32 30.09 -9.27
C ALA A 274 -4.74 31.51 -9.22
N ALA A 275 -5.01 32.26 -8.14
CA ALA A 275 -4.49 33.61 -7.97
C ALA A 275 -2.96 33.64 -7.82
N GLU A 276 -2.38 32.70 -7.05
CA GLU A 276 -0.92 32.59 -6.90
C GLU A 276 -0.23 32.28 -8.23
N ILE A 277 -0.81 31.39 -9.05
CA ILE A 277 -0.27 31.07 -10.38
C ILE A 277 -0.28 32.32 -11.28
N ARG A 278 -1.41 33.04 -11.32
CA ARG A 278 -1.54 34.25 -12.13
C ARG A 278 -0.62 35.38 -11.69
N GLU A 279 -0.37 35.52 -10.39
CA GLU A 279 0.55 36.53 -9.86
C GLU A 279 2.00 36.23 -10.25
N ARG A 280 2.41 34.96 -10.25
CA ARG A 280 3.74 34.54 -10.73
C ARG A 280 3.90 34.80 -12.23
N GLU A 281 2.92 34.44 -13.06
CA GLU A 281 2.95 34.72 -14.50
C GLU A 281 3.06 36.22 -14.80
N ARG A 282 2.30 37.06 -14.09
CA ARG A 282 2.37 38.53 -14.22
C ARG A 282 3.73 39.09 -13.81
N THR A 283 4.38 38.50 -12.80
CA THR A 283 5.71 38.93 -12.35
C THR A 283 6.78 38.63 -13.40
N VAL A 284 6.70 37.45 -14.04
CA VAL A 284 7.59 37.06 -15.14
C VAL A 284 7.36 37.93 -16.39
N LEU A 285 6.11 38.20 -16.76
CA LEU A 285 5.80 39.04 -17.92
C LEU A 285 6.18 40.51 -17.72
N ARG A 286 6.09 41.04 -16.49
CA ARG A 286 6.55 42.40 -16.15
C ARG A 286 8.06 42.54 -16.19
N ALA A 287 8.79 41.49 -15.79
CA ALA A 287 10.25 41.45 -15.93
C ALA A 287 10.68 41.41 -17.41
N ALA A 288 9.89 40.77 -18.28
CA ALA A 288 10.18 40.67 -19.71
C ALA A 288 9.81 41.92 -20.55
N THR A 289 8.99 42.83 -20.03
CA THR A 289 8.48 44.00 -20.78
C THR A 289 9.09 45.35 -20.36
N ALA A 290 9.94 45.36 -19.32
CA ALA A 290 10.63 46.57 -18.86
C ALA A 290 11.83 46.99 -19.73
N ASP A 291 12.33 46.11 -20.63
CA ASP A 291 13.52 46.38 -21.46
C ASP A 291 13.24 47.09 -22.80
N SER A 292 12.00 47.14 -23.29
CA SER A 292 11.71 47.57 -24.68
C SER A 292 11.32 49.04 -24.89
N HIS A 293 11.10 49.84 -23.84
CA HIS A 293 10.47 51.18 -23.99
C HIS A 293 11.36 52.39 -23.70
N ARG A 294 12.68 52.22 -23.48
CA ARG A 294 13.55 53.32 -23.04
C ARG A 294 14.39 53.98 -24.15
N LEU A 295 14.11 53.70 -25.43
CA LEU A 295 14.96 54.08 -26.56
C LEU A 295 14.28 55.01 -27.58
N ALA A 296 13.58 56.06 -27.12
CA ALA A 296 13.02 57.08 -27.99
C ALA A 296 13.03 58.47 -27.32
N ALA A 297 14.17 59.16 -27.36
CA ALA A 297 14.27 60.63 -27.47
C ALA A 297 15.75 61.04 -27.54
N GLU A 298 16.16 61.53 -28.71
CA GLU A 298 17.53 61.85 -29.15
C GLU A 298 18.10 63.18 -28.60
N THR A 299 19.39 63.12 -28.26
CA THR A 299 20.49 64.07 -28.51
C THR A 299 20.58 65.45 -27.84
N ALA A 300 21.59 65.60 -26.96
CA ALA A 300 22.33 66.83 -26.69
C ALA A 300 23.83 66.54 -26.97
N TYR A 301 24.16 66.67 -28.24
CA TYR A 301 25.10 65.88 -29.05
C TYR A 301 26.61 65.86 -28.65
N ASP A 302 27.11 66.73 -27.77
CA ASP A 302 28.57 66.80 -27.49
C ASP A 302 29.00 66.33 -26.09
N VAL A 303 28.09 66.27 -25.11
CA VAL A 303 28.30 65.51 -23.86
C VAL A 303 28.10 64.01 -24.12
N GLU A 304 27.21 63.71 -25.07
CA GLU A 304 26.83 62.39 -25.52
C GLU A 304 28.02 61.58 -26.04
N ARG A 305 28.99 62.17 -26.76
CA ARG A 305 30.11 61.41 -27.32
C ARG A 305 31.10 60.88 -26.27
N ARG A 306 31.32 61.62 -25.18
CA ARG A 306 32.18 61.19 -24.06
C ARG A 306 31.43 60.27 -23.09
N ALA A 307 30.15 60.52 -22.88
CA ALA A 307 29.26 59.64 -22.12
C ALA A 307 29.00 58.32 -22.85
N LEU A 308 28.86 58.33 -24.19
CA LEU A 308 28.76 57.16 -25.06
C LEU A 308 30.03 56.33 -24.98
N ARG A 309 31.22 56.92 -25.13
CA ARG A 309 32.46 56.13 -25.04
C ARG A 309 32.66 55.50 -23.65
N ARG A 310 32.27 56.21 -22.58
CA ARG A 310 32.23 55.67 -21.20
C ARG A 310 31.16 54.58 -21.05
N ALA A 311 29.97 54.80 -21.59
CA ALA A 311 28.86 53.85 -21.53
C ALA A 311 29.12 52.61 -22.38
N GLU A 312 29.75 52.74 -23.55
CA GLU A 312 30.19 51.65 -24.44
C GLU A 312 31.26 50.80 -23.77
N LEU A 313 32.27 51.42 -23.16
CA LEU A 313 33.29 50.68 -22.41
C LEU A 313 32.67 49.94 -21.22
N LEU A 314 31.86 50.64 -20.40
CA LEU A 314 31.19 50.00 -19.26
C LEU A 314 30.17 48.94 -19.70
N HIS A 315 29.48 49.12 -20.84
CA HIS A 315 28.57 48.14 -21.40
C HIS A 315 29.32 46.93 -21.95
N ALA A 316 30.46 47.13 -22.62
CA ALA A 316 31.32 46.04 -23.09
C ALA A 316 31.88 45.23 -21.92
N VAL A 317 32.35 45.90 -20.86
CA VAL A 317 32.77 45.24 -19.61
C VAL A 317 31.61 44.49 -18.96
N THR A 318 30.44 45.11 -18.85
CA THR A 318 29.24 44.48 -18.26
C THR A 318 28.80 43.26 -19.06
N ALA A 319 28.82 43.34 -20.40
CA ALA A 319 28.47 42.24 -21.29
C ALA A 319 29.49 41.09 -21.20
N ALA A 320 30.79 41.40 -21.22
CA ALA A 320 31.85 40.40 -21.08
C ALA A 320 31.84 39.72 -19.70
N LEU A 321 31.56 40.49 -18.64
CA LEU A 321 31.37 39.95 -17.29
C LEU A 321 30.08 39.12 -17.17
N GLY A 322 29.02 39.46 -17.92
CA GLY A 322 27.74 38.78 -17.90
C GLY A 322 27.81 37.28 -18.22
N THR A 323 28.83 36.87 -18.97
CA THR A 323 29.09 35.46 -19.32
C THR A 323 30.19 34.81 -18.47
N ALA A 324 30.89 35.57 -17.63
CA ALA A 324 31.99 35.06 -16.82
C ALA A 324 31.44 34.30 -15.60
N SER A 325 31.89 33.06 -15.45
CA SER A 325 31.48 32.10 -14.41
C SER A 325 32.63 31.67 -13.49
N THR A 326 33.86 32.06 -13.81
CA THR A 326 35.07 31.77 -13.03
C THR A 326 35.95 33.00 -12.84
N LEU A 327 36.85 32.98 -11.84
CA LEU A 327 37.78 34.08 -11.56
C LEU A 327 38.69 34.41 -12.77
N ASP A 328 39.16 33.40 -13.49
CA ASP A 328 39.99 33.58 -14.69
C ASP A 328 39.20 34.14 -15.88
N GLU A 329 37.90 33.84 -15.98
CA GLU A 329 37.01 34.47 -16.97
C GLU A 329 36.73 35.93 -16.62
N VAL A 330 36.56 36.25 -15.34
CA VAL A 330 36.42 37.64 -14.86
C VAL A 330 37.68 38.45 -15.18
N ALA A 331 38.87 37.92 -14.87
CA ALA A 331 40.13 38.58 -15.20
C ALA A 331 40.30 38.79 -16.71
N ARG A 332 39.97 37.78 -17.53
CA ARG A 332 40.04 37.89 -19.01
C ARG A 332 39.05 38.88 -19.58
N ALA A 333 37.82 38.87 -19.09
CA ALA A 333 36.77 39.78 -19.51
C ALA A 333 37.14 41.24 -19.20
N VAL A 334 37.63 41.52 -18.00
CA VAL A 334 37.99 42.88 -17.59
C VAL A 334 39.27 43.36 -18.27
N HIS A 335 40.26 42.48 -18.42
CA HIS A 335 41.48 42.80 -19.16
C HIS A 335 41.14 43.19 -20.61
N GLY A 336 40.44 42.33 -21.35
CA GLY A 336 40.15 42.55 -22.76
C GLY A 336 39.14 43.66 -23.05
N ALA A 337 38.01 43.69 -22.33
CA ALA A 337 36.92 44.63 -22.61
C ALA A 337 37.03 45.96 -21.85
N GLY A 338 37.79 46.00 -20.74
CA GLY A 338 37.84 47.15 -19.84
C GLY A 338 39.18 47.86 -19.79
N LEU A 339 40.28 47.13 -19.74
CA LEU A 339 41.60 47.69 -19.44
C LEU A 339 42.50 47.84 -20.69
N VAL A 340 42.43 46.91 -21.65
CA VAL A 340 43.13 47.04 -22.94
C VAL A 340 42.73 48.29 -23.73
N PRO A 341 41.44 48.70 -23.80
CA PRO A 341 41.04 49.96 -24.44
C PRO A 341 41.56 51.23 -23.74
N LEU A 342 42.12 51.09 -22.54
CA LEU A 342 42.80 52.15 -21.78
C LEU A 342 44.32 52.06 -21.88
N ASP A 343 44.85 51.21 -22.78
CA ASP A 343 46.27 50.91 -22.97
C ASP A 343 46.94 50.18 -21.80
N ALA A 344 46.18 49.44 -20.99
CA ALA A 344 46.76 48.55 -19.99
C ALA A 344 47.38 47.31 -20.66
N GLY A 345 48.64 47.04 -20.36
CA GLY A 345 49.37 45.89 -20.89
C GLY A 345 49.36 44.66 -19.99
N ALA A 346 48.93 44.77 -18.73
CA ALA A 346 48.68 43.63 -17.85
C ALA A 346 47.59 43.91 -16.80
N THR A 347 47.00 42.86 -16.26
CA THR A 347 45.93 42.91 -15.26
C THR A 347 46.09 41.82 -14.23
N SER A 348 45.81 42.11 -12.96
CA SER A 348 45.63 41.08 -11.93
C SER A 348 44.34 41.33 -11.15
N VAL A 349 43.59 40.26 -10.87
CA VAL A 349 42.39 40.29 -10.03
C VAL A 349 42.58 39.29 -8.89
N GLY A 350 42.61 39.78 -7.66
CA GLY A 350 42.75 38.98 -6.46
C GLY A 350 41.43 38.92 -5.69
N VAL A 351 40.99 37.73 -5.26
CA VAL A 351 39.80 37.54 -4.42
C VAL A 351 40.19 36.89 -3.11
N LEU A 352 39.77 37.50 -2.00
CA LEU A 352 40.06 37.03 -0.66
C LEU A 352 39.22 35.78 -0.35
N GLY A 353 39.90 34.66 -0.11
CA GLY A 353 39.30 33.41 0.30
C GLY A 353 38.93 33.39 1.80
N PRO A 354 38.05 32.45 2.22
CA PRO A 354 37.70 32.27 3.63
C PRO A 354 38.86 31.78 4.50
N ASP A 355 39.94 31.30 3.89
CA ASP A 355 41.21 30.90 4.48
C ASP A 355 42.16 32.09 4.75
N GLY A 356 41.77 33.31 4.36
CA GLY A 356 42.56 34.52 4.57
C GLY A 356 43.67 34.74 3.55
N ALA A 357 43.68 33.99 2.44
CA ALA A 357 44.60 34.17 1.32
C ALA A 357 43.86 34.68 0.08
N PHE A 358 44.51 35.52 -0.73
CA PHE A 358 44.02 35.92 -2.04
C PHE A 358 44.30 34.81 -3.05
N ARG A 359 43.26 34.41 -3.80
CA ARG A 359 43.43 33.71 -5.09
C ARG A 359 43.52 34.76 -6.19
N VAL A 360 44.58 34.71 -6.99
CA VAL A 360 44.90 35.78 -7.95
C VAL A 360 44.94 35.23 -9.37
N ALA A 361 44.14 35.82 -10.24
CA ALA A 361 44.20 35.61 -11.69
C ALA A 361 44.98 36.76 -12.32
N THR A 362 45.99 36.44 -13.13
CA THR A 362 46.90 37.43 -13.74
C THR A 362 46.99 37.25 -15.25
N LEU A 363 47.03 38.35 -16.00
CA LEU A 363 47.12 38.40 -17.46
C LEU A 363 48.15 39.45 -17.89
N GLY A 364 48.93 39.15 -18.94
CA GLY A 364 49.95 40.05 -19.49
C GLY A 364 51.33 39.97 -18.81
N PHE A 365 51.43 39.36 -17.62
CA PHE A 365 52.72 39.05 -17.00
C PHE A 365 53.32 37.75 -17.54
N PRO A 366 54.66 37.56 -17.48
CA PRO A 366 55.30 36.27 -17.77
C PRO A 366 54.74 35.15 -16.87
N ASP A 367 54.57 33.94 -17.41
CA ASP A 367 53.97 32.78 -16.71
C ASP A 367 54.63 32.49 -15.35
N ALA A 368 55.96 32.64 -15.26
CA ALA A 368 56.71 32.45 -14.01
C ALA A 368 56.27 33.42 -12.89
N VAL A 369 55.90 34.65 -13.26
CA VAL A 369 55.38 35.67 -12.33
C VAL A 369 53.92 35.40 -11.99
N ALA A 370 53.11 34.95 -12.96
CA ALA A 370 51.71 34.59 -12.72
C ALA A 370 51.56 33.37 -11.79
N LEU A 371 52.35 32.32 -12.00
CA LEU A 371 52.36 31.11 -11.15
C LEU A 371 52.83 31.41 -9.71
N ARG A 372 53.87 32.23 -9.55
CA ARG A 372 54.42 32.58 -8.22
C ARG A 372 53.42 33.40 -7.37
N ASN A 373 52.50 34.12 -8.01
CA ASN A 373 51.55 34.99 -7.34
C ASN A 373 50.09 34.49 -7.38
N ALA A 374 49.83 33.26 -7.84
CA ALA A 374 48.49 32.69 -7.95
C ALA A 374 47.75 32.60 -6.59
N ALA A 375 48.52 32.52 -5.50
CA ALA A 375 48.02 32.63 -4.13
C ALA A 375 48.90 33.59 -3.32
N LEU A 376 48.30 34.60 -2.71
CA LEU A 376 49.01 35.60 -1.90
C LEU A 376 48.42 35.66 -0.48
N PRO A 377 49.25 35.66 0.58
CA PRO A 377 48.78 35.99 1.93
C PRO A 377 48.12 37.38 1.98
N ALA A 378 47.10 37.56 2.82
CA ALA A 378 46.43 38.85 2.94
C ALA A 378 47.33 39.96 3.51
N ASP A 379 48.41 39.61 4.19
CA ASP A 379 49.38 40.52 4.78
C ASP A 379 50.60 40.81 3.89
N ALA A 380 50.66 40.21 2.68
CA ALA A 380 51.77 40.38 1.76
C ALA A 380 52.04 41.86 1.44
N ASP A 381 53.33 42.23 1.41
CA ASP A 381 53.80 43.61 1.15
C ASP A 381 53.81 43.92 -0.36
N LEU A 382 52.62 43.87 -0.95
CA LEU A 382 52.37 44.12 -2.36
C LEU A 382 51.22 45.12 -2.54
N PRO A 383 51.22 45.90 -3.64
CA PRO A 383 50.23 46.96 -3.87
C PRO A 383 48.77 46.49 -3.77
N GLY A 384 48.46 45.28 -4.27
CA GLY A 384 47.12 44.67 -4.26
C GLY A 384 46.61 44.38 -2.84
N PRO A 385 47.22 43.44 -2.09
CA PRO A 385 46.86 43.16 -0.70
C PRO A 385 46.83 44.41 0.19
N ALA A 386 47.77 45.32 0.02
CA ALA A 386 47.79 46.55 0.79
C ALA A 386 46.64 47.53 0.43
N ALA A 387 46.15 47.54 -0.83
CA ALA A 387 45.01 48.37 -1.22
C ALA A 387 43.71 47.87 -0.56
N VAL A 388 43.60 46.55 -0.39
CA VAL A 388 42.50 45.89 0.32
C VAL A 388 42.55 46.15 1.83
N ARG A 389 43.74 46.07 2.45
CA ARG A 389 43.92 46.36 3.89
C ARG A 389 43.54 47.79 4.25
N ASP A 390 43.94 48.75 3.42
CA ASP A 390 43.78 50.17 3.74
C ASP A 390 42.48 50.77 3.16
N GLY A 391 41.78 50.01 2.29
CA GLY A 391 40.54 50.42 1.63
C GLY A 391 40.72 51.59 0.65
N ARG A 392 41.92 51.81 0.12
CA ARG A 392 42.27 52.98 -0.71
C ARG A 392 42.78 52.56 -2.08
N ALA A 393 42.26 53.19 -3.13
CA ALA A 393 42.81 53.08 -4.47
C ALA A 393 44.21 53.74 -4.51
N ARG A 394 45.17 53.06 -5.15
CA ARG A 394 46.54 53.55 -5.32
C ARG A 394 46.84 53.77 -6.80
N TRP A 395 47.55 54.87 -7.07
CA TRP A 395 47.84 55.35 -8.41
C TRP A 395 49.35 55.61 -8.52
N PHE A 396 50.06 54.77 -9.24
CA PHE A 396 51.50 54.89 -9.43
C PHE A 396 51.80 55.34 -10.84
N GLY A 397 52.31 56.56 -10.99
CA GLY A 397 52.61 57.14 -12.30
C GLY A 397 53.93 56.68 -12.91
N ASP A 398 54.84 56.16 -12.08
CA ASP A 398 56.14 55.68 -12.49
C ASP A 398 56.63 54.49 -11.63
N ARG A 399 57.68 53.83 -12.14
CA ARG A 399 58.23 52.61 -11.53
C ARG A 399 58.96 52.91 -10.23
N ALA A 400 59.64 54.05 -10.15
CA ALA A 400 60.40 54.45 -8.97
C ALA A 400 59.47 54.68 -7.77
N GLY A 401 58.30 55.30 -7.98
CA GLY A 401 57.26 55.51 -6.98
C GLY A 401 56.65 54.20 -6.49
N THR A 402 56.38 53.24 -7.40
CA THR A 402 55.87 51.91 -7.02
C THR A 402 56.88 51.15 -6.16
N VAL A 403 58.16 51.15 -6.55
CA VAL A 403 59.24 50.44 -5.85
C VAL A 403 59.63 51.11 -4.53
N ALA A 404 59.52 52.45 -4.45
CA ALA A 404 59.76 53.19 -3.21
C ALA A 404 58.73 52.87 -2.12
N GLU A 405 57.45 52.67 -2.51
CA GLU A 405 56.39 52.30 -1.57
C GLU A 405 56.34 50.77 -1.31
N PHE A 406 56.63 49.95 -2.33
CA PHE A 406 56.62 48.49 -2.25
C PHE A 406 57.90 47.87 -2.86
N PRO A 407 59.00 47.75 -2.08
CA PRO A 407 60.28 47.25 -2.59
C PRO A 407 60.21 45.84 -3.20
N ALA A 408 59.32 44.97 -2.69
CA ALA A 408 59.10 43.62 -3.20
C ALA A 408 58.60 43.58 -4.66
N VAL A 409 58.03 44.68 -5.16
CA VAL A 409 57.55 44.81 -6.54
C VAL A 409 58.70 44.97 -7.54
N ALA A 410 59.91 45.35 -7.08
CA ALA A 410 61.08 45.51 -7.96
C ALA A 410 61.40 44.23 -8.73
N GLU A 411 61.29 43.08 -8.06
CA GLU A 411 61.50 41.74 -8.64
C GLU A 411 60.35 41.34 -9.58
N LEU A 412 59.11 41.73 -9.25
CA LEU A 412 57.91 41.45 -10.05
C LEU A 412 57.91 42.21 -11.39
N LEU A 413 58.44 43.43 -11.40
CA LEU A 413 58.53 44.28 -12.59
C LEU A 413 59.84 44.08 -13.36
N ASP A 414 60.80 43.34 -12.82
CA ASP A 414 62.09 43.10 -13.49
C ASP A 414 61.90 42.38 -14.82
N GLY A 415 62.54 42.87 -15.88
CA GLY A 415 62.32 42.41 -17.25
C GLY A 415 60.96 42.73 -17.87
N THR A 416 60.07 43.47 -17.20
CA THR A 416 58.78 43.94 -17.77
C THR A 416 58.87 45.38 -18.26
N ALA A 417 58.04 45.74 -19.25
CA ALA A 417 57.94 47.11 -19.78
C ALA A 417 56.98 48.02 -18.97
N TYR A 418 56.42 47.52 -17.86
CA TYR A 418 55.43 48.25 -17.09
C TYR A 418 56.08 49.27 -16.15
N ALA A 419 55.61 50.51 -16.22
CA ALA A 419 56.13 51.60 -15.39
C ALA A 419 55.04 52.32 -14.60
N ALA A 420 53.76 52.20 -14.95
CA ALA A 420 52.66 52.76 -14.16
C ALA A 420 51.64 51.68 -13.77
N ALA A 421 50.95 51.87 -12.64
CA ALA A 421 49.93 50.94 -12.17
C ALA A 421 48.78 51.65 -11.44
N ALA A 422 47.55 51.20 -11.71
CA ALA A 422 46.35 51.56 -10.97
C ALA A 422 45.86 50.34 -10.20
N VAL A 423 45.76 50.44 -8.88
CA VAL A 423 45.36 49.34 -7.99
C VAL A 423 44.16 49.75 -7.17
N LEU A 424 43.04 49.06 -7.37
CA LEU A 424 41.76 49.41 -6.78
C LEU A 424 41.26 48.27 -5.88
N PRO A 425 40.87 48.57 -4.62
CA PRO A 425 40.19 47.60 -3.77
C PRO A 425 38.78 47.30 -4.29
N LEU A 426 38.37 46.05 -4.12
CA LEU A 426 37.02 45.58 -4.42
C LEU A 426 36.30 45.32 -3.10
N HIS A 427 35.08 45.84 -2.99
CA HIS A 427 34.26 45.76 -1.79
C HIS A 427 32.93 45.04 -2.02
N ARG A 428 32.34 44.58 -0.92
CA ARG A 428 30.99 44.02 -0.86
C ARG A 428 30.27 44.58 0.35
N ALA A 429 29.25 45.41 0.14
CA ALA A 429 28.49 46.04 1.23
C ALA A 429 29.38 46.75 2.29
N GLY A 430 30.55 47.26 1.87
CA GLY A 430 31.54 47.90 2.74
C GLY A 430 32.65 46.98 3.26
N GLU A 431 32.60 45.67 3.01
CA GLU A 431 33.67 44.72 3.36
C GLU A 431 34.66 44.53 2.21
N PRO A 432 35.98 44.53 2.44
CA PRO A 432 36.97 44.22 1.41
C PRO A 432 36.87 42.75 0.96
N VAL A 433 36.70 42.52 -0.35
CA VAL A 433 36.60 41.16 -0.94
C VAL A 433 37.73 40.83 -1.91
N GLY A 434 38.50 41.82 -2.36
CA GLY A 434 39.50 41.60 -3.39
C GLY A 434 40.17 42.88 -3.86
N TYR A 435 40.97 42.78 -4.92
CA TYR A 435 41.51 43.92 -5.64
C TYR A 435 41.54 43.66 -7.14
N ILE A 436 41.58 44.75 -7.92
CA ILE A 436 41.96 44.74 -9.33
C ILE A 436 43.14 45.68 -9.55
N ALA A 437 44.12 45.23 -10.31
CA ALA A 437 45.26 46.04 -10.73
C ALA A 437 45.37 46.08 -12.25
N ALA A 438 45.60 47.27 -12.80
CA ALA A 438 45.91 47.52 -14.20
C ALA A 438 47.33 48.08 -14.30
N HIS A 439 48.15 47.50 -15.18
CA HIS A 439 49.55 47.88 -15.37
C HIS A 439 49.75 48.44 -16.79
N PHE A 440 50.48 49.55 -16.90
CA PHE A 440 50.65 50.31 -18.14
C PHE A 440 52.12 50.41 -18.53
N VAL A 441 52.37 50.42 -19.85
CA VAL A 441 53.70 50.58 -20.43
C VAL A 441 54.09 52.06 -20.41
N GLY A 442 55.26 52.39 -19.86
CA GLY A 442 55.71 53.79 -19.72
C GLY A 442 55.07 54.55 -18.55
N GLU A 443 55.59 55.74 -18.28
CA GLU A 443 55.08 56.62 -17.22
C GLU A 443 53.72 57.21 -17.61
N ARG A 444 52.83 57.40 -16.64
CA ARG A 444 51.44 57.82 -16.88
C ARG A 444 50.91 58.69 -15.75
N GLU A 445 50.28 59.80 -16.09
CA GLU A 445 49.46 60.54 -15.14
C GLU A 445 48.02 60.01 -15.18
N PHE A 446 47.37 59.91 -14.01
CA PHE A 446 45.97 59.47 -13.89
C PHE A 446 45.06 60.69 -13.62
N PRO A 447 44.47 61.31 -14.66
CA PRO A 447 43.54 62.41 -14.50
C PRO A 447 42.22 61.95 -13.83
N PRO A 448 41.44 62.87 -13.21
CA PRO A 448 40.22 62.53 -12.46
C PRO A 448 39.18 61.72 -13.26
N ASP A 449 39.03 62.00 -14.55
CA ASP A 449 38.08 61.30 -15.42
C ASP A 449 38.47 59.83 -15.65
N GLU A 450 39.77 59.55 -15.77
CA GLU A 450 40.29 58.19 -15.94
C GLU A 450 40.21 57.38 -14.65
N ARG A 451 40.48 58.02 -13.49
CA ARG A 451 40.28 57.40 -12.18
C ARG A 451 38.83 56.98 -11.98
N THR A 452 37.90 57.90 -12.28
CA THR A 452 36.45 57.66 -12.19
C THR A 452 36.01 56.51 -13.10
N LEU A 453 36.66 56.33 -14.25
CA LEU A 453 36.38 55.25 -15.18
C LEU A 453 36.90 53.89 -14.65
N LEU A 454 38.13 53.84 -14.15
CA LEU A 454 38.73 52.64 -13.56
C LEU A 454 38.00 52.21 -12.28
N GLU A 455 37.54 53.15 -11.46
CA GLU A 455 36.67 52.90 -10.31
C GLU A 455 35.32 52.32 -10.73
N ALA A 456 34.73 52.83 -11.83
CA ALA A 456 33.49 52.28 -12.37
C ALA A 456 33.69 50.86 -12.92
N VAL A 457 34.85 50.54 -13.52
CA VAL A 457 35.21 49.18 -13.94
C VAL A 457 35.35 48.28 -12.71
N ALA A 458 36.05 48.71 -11.66
CA ALA A 458 36.20 47.96 -10.42
C ALA A 458 34.82 47.62 -9.80
N LEU A 459 33.88 48.57 -9.78
CA LEU A 459 32.50 48.33 -9.33
C LEU A 459 31.75 47.28 -10.18
N GLN A 460 32.01 47.20 -11.49
CA GLN A 460 31.44 46.12 -12.32
C GLN A 460 32.05 44.76 -11.95
N VAL A 461 33.35 44.73 -11.64
CA VAL A 461 34.02 43.51 -11.17
C VAL A 461 33.45 43.05 -9.83
N GLU A 462 33.22 43.95 -8.88
CA GLU A 462 32.56 43.66 -7.59
C GLU A 462 31.22 42.93 -7.80
N ASN A 463 30.35 43.49 -8.65
CA ASN A 463 29.05 42.91 -8.96
C ASN A 463 29.15 41.53 -9.65
N SER A 464 30.19 41.31 -10.46
CA SER A 464 30.41 40.03 -11.14
C SER A 464 30.96 38.95 -10.21
N LEU A 465 31.86 39.32 -9.30
CA LEU A 465 32.43 38.38 -8.32
C LEU A 465 31.38 37.85 -7.34
N GLU A 466 30.38 38.65 -6.98
CA GLU A 466 29.22 38.18 -6.19
C GLU A 466 28.42 37.11 -6.95
N ARG A 467 28.22 37.28 -8.27
CA ARG A 467 27.54 36.26 -9.11
C ARG A 467 28.34 34.97 -9.21
N VAL A 468 29.66 35.06 -9.44
CA VAL A 468 30.55 33.89 -9.51
C VAL A 468 30.51 33.12 -8.19
N ARG A 469 30.57 33.81 -7.05
CA ARG A 469 30.47 33.20 -5.72
C ARG A 469 29.10 32.55 -5.46
N LEU A 470 28.01 33.23 -5.80
CA LEU A 470 26.65 32.68 -5.67
C LEU A 470 26.44 31.46 -6.57
N TYR A 471 27.01 31.47 -7.77
CA TYR A 471 26.99 30.32 -8.68
C TYR A 471 27.74 29.13 -8.08
N GLU A 472 28.97 29.32 -7.61
CA GLU A 472 29.76 28.27 -6.95
C GLU A 472 29.05 27.69 -5.71
N LEU A 473 28.41 28.54 -4.89
CA LEU A 473 27.57 28.10 -3.77
C LEU A 473 26.33 27.31 -4.23
N SER A 474 25.67 27.74 -5.31
CA SER A 474 24.47 27.09 -5.84
C SER A 474 24.76 25.71 -6.43
N VAL A 475 25.89 25.56 -7.12
CA VAL A 475 26.35 24.29 -7.70
C VAL A 475 26.69 23.31 -6.57
N GLY A 476 27.38 23.77 -5.52
CA GLY A 476 27.70 22.95 -4.35
C GLY A 476 26.45 22.47 -3.59
N LEU A 477 25.46 23.33 -3.38
CA LEU A 477 24.19 22.96 -2.74
C LEU A 477 23.38 21.96 -3.57
N ARG A 478 23.38 22.13 -4.90
CA ARG A 478 22.67 21.23 -5.82
C ARG A 478 23.29 19.84 -5.82
N GLU A 479 24.62 19.73 -5.87
CA GLU A 479 25.30 18.43 -5.79
C GLU A 479 24.99 17.70 -4.47
N VAL A 480 24.98 18.41 -3.34
CA VAL A 480 24.63 17.82 -2.04
C VAL A 480 23.17 17.36 -2.02
N ALA A 481 22.25 18.17 -2.57
CA ALA A 481 20.83 17.81 -2.67
C ALA A 481 20.59 16.60 -3.60
N GLU A 482 21.26 16.54 -4.74
CA GLU A 482 21.18 15.42 -5.69
C GLU A 482 21.73 14.12 -5.08
N ARG A 483 22.85 14.18 -4.35
CA ARG A 483 23.40 13.03 -3.60
C ARG A 483 22.45 12.56 -2.49
N ARG A 484 21.82 13.49 -1.75
CA ARG A 484 20.83 13.16 -0.73
C ARG A 484 19.59 12.50 -1.34
N ALA A 485 19.10 13.01 -2.47
CA ALA A 485 17.98 12.42 -3.19
C ALA A 485 18.31 11.03 -3.75
N ALA A 486 19.52 10.82 -4.27
CA ALA A 486 19.97 9.51 -4.75
C ALA A 486 19.99 8.46 -3.62
N ARG A 487 20.56 8.79 -2.46
CA ARG A 487 20.54 7.90 -1.27
C ARG A 487 19.12 7.61 -0.80
N GLN A 488 18.23 8.60 -0.80
CA GLN A 488 16.83 8.39 -0.42
C GLN A 488 16.12 7.42 -1.37
N ARG A 489 16.38 7.49 -2.68
CA ARG A 489 15.85 6.51 -3.65
C ARG A 489 16.34 5.10 -3.38
N VAL A 490 17.65 4.92 -3.12
CA VAL A 490 18.21 3.62 -2.74
C VAL A 490 17.52 3.08 -1.48
N ARG A 491 17.34 3.92 -0.45
CA ARG A 491 16.65 3.51 0.78
C ARG A 491 15.24 2.99 0.51
N ILE A 492 14.46 3.71 -0.31
CA ILE A 492 13.08 3.32 -0.65
C ILE A 492 13.08 2.00 -1.42
N ASP A 493 13.88 1.88 -2.49
CA ASP A 493 13.97 0.68 -3.31
C ASP A 493 14.37 -0.55 -2.48
N VAL A 494 15.35 -0.43 -1.58
CA VAL A 494 15.76 -1.53 -0.70
C VAL A 494 14.63 -1.93 0.25
N LEU A 495 13.98 -0.96 0.91
CA LEU A 495 12.90 -1.27 1.84
C LEU A 495 11.68 -1.88 1.14
N GLU A 496 11.36 -1.44 -0.08
CA GLU A 496 10.31 -2.05 -0.90
C GLU A 496 10.64 -3.50 -1.25
N ARG A 497 11.87 -3.78 -1.71
CA ARG A 497 12.32 -5.15 -2.00
C ARG A 497 12.31 -6.04 -0.76
N LEU A 498 12.72 -5.52 0.39
CA LEU A 498 12.67 -6.25 1.66
C LEU A 498 11.23 -6.58 2.07
N ASN A 499 10.31 -5.64 1.91
CA ASN A 499 8.90 -5.86 2.26
C ASN A 499 8.21 -6.84 1.30
N ALA A 500 8.58 -6.83 0.01
CA ALA A 500 8.08 -7.77 -0.99
C ALA A 500 8.69 -9.18 -0.86
N ALA A 501 9.89 -9.31 -0.30
CA ALA A 501 10.56 -10.61 -0.15
C ALA A 501 9.88 -11.50 0.90
N GLY A 502 9.67 -12.77 0.55
CA GLY A 502 9.19 -13.79 1.46
C GLY A 502 10.30 -14.28 2.41
N GLY A 503 10.01 -14.29 3.71
CA GLY A 503 10.84 -14.89 4.75
C GLY A 503 12.07 -14.09 5.19
N ALA A 504 12.55 -14.37 6.40
CA ALA A 504 13.60 -13.60 7.07
C ALA A 504 14.98 -13.82 6.43
N ALA A 505 15.29 -15.03 5.96
CA ALA A 505 16.60 -15.35 5.37
C ALA A 505 16.85 -14.59 4.05
N LEU A 506 15.84 -14.52 3.18
CA LEU A 506 15.91 -13.80 1.91
C LEU A 506 16.07 -12.29 2.15
N ARG A 507 15.30 -11.73 3.09
CA ARG A 507 15.41 -10.32 3.50
C ARG A 507 16.81 -9.96 3.97
N ARG A 508 17.42 -10.79 4.81
CA ARG A 508 18.81 -10.58 5.29
C ARG A 508 19.81 -10.52 4.14
N ARG A 509 19.65 -11.40 3.14
CA ARG A 509 20.51 -11.44 1.95
C ARG A 509 20.34 -10.21 1.07
N LEU A 510 19.10 -9.84 0.77
CA LEU A 510 18.80 -8.65 -0.03
C LEU A 510 19.34 -7.36 0.60
N LEU A 511 19.29 -7.25 1.93
CA LEU A 511 19.83 -6.10 2.65
C LEU A 511 21.34 -5.91 2.40
N VAL A 512 22.14 -6.96 2.55
CA VAL A 512 23.59 -6.86 2.37
C VAL A 512 23.96 -6.70 0.90
N GLU A 513 23.25 -7.37 -0.01
CA GLU A 513 23.47 -7.25 -1.46
C GLU A 513 23.16 -5.85 -1.98
N ALA A 514 22.14 -5.18 -1.44
CA ALA A 514 21.80 -3.83 -1.90
C ALA A 514 22.79 -2.74 -1.45
N LEU A 515 23.64 -3.04 -0.45
CA LEU A 515 24.68 -2.12 0.01
C LEU A 515 25.97 -2.22 -0.81
N VAL A 516 26.14 -3.27 -1.61
CA VAL A 516 27.37 -3.57 -2.34
C VAL A 516 27.10 -3.69 -3.84
N PRO A 517 27.84 -3.02 -4.74
CA PRO A 517 29.03 -2.20 -4.49
C PRO A 517 28.70 -0.71 -4.33
N GLU A 518 27.44 -0.29 -4.28
CA GLU A 518 27.09 1.14 -4.37
C GLU A 518 27.48 1.94 -3.11
N ILE A 519 27.29 1.36 -1.92
CA ILE A 519 27.50 2.05 -0.65
C ILE A 519 28.81 1.60 0.01
N ALA A 520 29.19 0.34 -0.15
CA ALA A 520 30.36 -0.25 0.48
C ALA A 520 30.97 -1.38 -0.32
N ASP A 521 32.16 -1.81 0.10
CA ASP A 521 32.90 -2.89 -0.55
C ASP A 521 32.52 -4.27 0.04
N LEU A 522 32.10 -4.26 1.32
CA LEU A 522 31.65 -5.45 2.04
C LEU A 522 30.53 -5.05 3.03
N ALA A 523 29.44 -5.80 3.03
CA ALA A 523 28.38 -5.70 4.04
C ALA A 523 28.20 -7.04 4.74
N VAL A 524 28.08 -7.03 6.07
CA VAL A 524 27.93 -8.23 6.90
C VAL A 524 26.79 -8.01 7.89
N LEU A 525 25.90 -8.99 7.96
CA LEU A 525 24.80 -9.01 8.91
C LEU A 525 25.05 -10.08 9.97
N VAL A 526 25.00 -9.65 11.23
CA VAL A 526 25.25 -10.51 12.39
C VAL A 526 24.05 -10.45 13.33
N VAL A 527 23.62 -11.59 13.85
CA VAL A 527 22.54 -11.69 14.85
C VAL A 527 23.05 -12.42 16.09
N PRO A 528 22.43 -12.24 17.26
CA PRO A 528 22.73 -13.07 18.44
C PRO A 528 22.35 -14.54 18.17
N GLY A 529 23.32 -15.45 18.24
CA GLY A 529 23.12 -16.90 18.14
C GLY A 529 22.78 -17.55 19.49
N ARG A 530 22.67 -18.88 19.51
CA ARG A 530 22.42 -19.65 20.75
C ARG A 530 23.52 -19.40 21.79
N GLY A 531 23.12 -19.05 23.01
CA GLY A 531 24.04 -18.68 24.10
C GLY A 531 24.62 -17.28 24.01
N GLY A 532 24.02 -16.38 23.20
CA GLY A 532 24.44 -14.98 23.07
C GLY A 532 25.68 -14.76 22.19
N ARG A 533 26.22 -15.83 21.58
CA ARG A 533 27.37 -15.73 20.67
C ARG A 533 26.93 -15.13 19.32
N PRO A 534 27.55 -14.04 18.85
CA PRO A 534 27.24 -13.44 17.56
C PRO A 534 27.42 -14.45 16.41
N GLN A 535 26.44 -14.51 15.52
CA GLN A 535 26.41 -15.39 14.35
C GLN A 535 26.18 -14.58 13.08
N GLN A 536 27.09 -14.71 12.11
CA GLN A 536 26.89 -14.15 10.78
C GLN A 536 25.77 -14.89 10.07
N VAL A 537 24.82 -14.15 9.52
CA VAL A 537 23.65 -14.70 8.81
C VAL A 537 23.58 -14.27 7.35
N ALA A 538 24.30 -13.22 6.96
CA ALA A 538 24.45 -12.80 5.57
C ALA A 538 25.74 -11.99 5.38
N ALA A 539 26.34 -12.08 4.19
CA ALA A 539 27.44 -11.22 3.77
C ALA A 539 27.42 -11.00 2.26
N ALA A 540 27.84 -9.81 1.81
CA ALA A 540 28.01 -9.45 0.40
C ALA A 540 29.36 -8.73 0.23
N PRO A 541 30.28 -9.20 -0.64
CA PRO A 541 30.21 -10.48 -1.36
C PRO A 541 30.16 -11.67 -0.39
N ALA A 542 29.55 -12.78 -0.82
CA ALA A 542 29.35 -13.94 0.02
C ALA A 542 30.69 -14.66 0.32
N TRP A 543 30.96 -14.92 1.60
CA TRP A 543 32.08 -15.74 2.05
C TRP A 543 31.69 -16.48 3.33
N ALA A 544 32.25 -17.68 3.53
CA ALA A 544 32.01 -18.50 4.71
C ALA A 544 33.03 -18.16 5.81
N PRO A 545 32.61 -17.64 6.97
CA PRO A 545 33.54 -17.39 8.06
C PRO A 545 34.06 -18.69 8.66
N GLY A 546 35.36 -18.71 8.96
CA GLY A 546 35.92 -19.64 9.94
C GLY A 546 35.20 -19.42 11.29
N HIS A 547 34.75 -20.51 11.90
CA HIS A 547 33.89 -20.52 13.08
C HIS A 547 34.26 -19.49 14.17
N GLY A 548 33.34 -18.57 14.49
CA GLY A 548 33.26 -17.92 15.80
C GLY A 548 34.07 -16.64 16.04
N ALA A 549 34.67 -16.02 15.01
CA ALA A 549 35.34 -14.74 15.18
C ALA A 549 34.34 -13.58 15.35
N VAL A 550 34.17 -13.11 16.59
CA VAL A 550 33.41 -11.90 16.90
C VAL A 550 34.31 -10.70 16.67
N VAL A 551 33.95 -9.85 15.72
CA VAL A 551 34.62 -8.56 15.55
C VAL A 551 34.23 -7.67 16.74
N PRO A 552 35.19 -7.03 17.44
CA PRO A 552 34.91 -6.20 18.63
C PRO A 552 33.77 -5.19 18.43
N ASP A 553 33.79 -4.45 17.30
CA ASP A 553 32.74 -3.47 16.96
C ASP A 553 31.33 -4.07 16.98
N VAL A 554 31.17 -5.31 16.51
CA VAL A 554 29.87 -5.99 16.44
C VAL A 554 29.40 -6.39 17.83
N ALA A 555 30.31 -6.84 18.70
CA ALA A 555 29.97 -7.13 20.09
C ALA A 555 29.50 -5.87 20.82
N ASP A 556 30.20 -4.76 20.63
CA ASP A 556 29.87 -3.48 21.27
C ASP A 556 28.52 -2.93 20.80
N VAL A 557 28.23 -3.02 19.50
CA VAL A 557 26.91 -2.62 18.96
C VAL A 557 25.79 -3.51 19.52
N LEU A 558 25.99 -4.82 19.59
CA LEU A 558 25.00 -5.74 20.14
C LEU A 558 24.76 -5.50 21.65
N ALA A 559 25.81 -5.17 22.40
CA ALA A 559 25.72 -4.93 23.84
C ALA A 559 25.16 -3.54 24.20
N THR A 560 25.56 -2.49 23.47
CA THR A 560 25.22 -1.09 23.80
C THR A 560 24.05 -0.54 22.98
N GLY A 561 23.78 -1.13 21.81
CA GLY A 561 22.84 -0.61 20.83
C GLY A 561 23.24 0.74 20.25
N ARG A 562 24.50 1.16 20.35
CA ARG A 562 25.02 2.39 19.74
C ARG A 562 25.77 2.07 18.46
N ALA A 563 25.70 2.96 17.48
CA ALA A 563 26.50 2.81 16.28
C ALA A 563 27.99 3.05 16.60
N VAL A 564 28.86 2.22 16.02
CA VAL A 564 30.32 2.31 16.18
C VAL A 564 30.92 2.61 14.82
N LEU A 565 31.76 3.65 14.78
CA LEU A 565 32.60 3.98 13.65
C LEU A 565 34.03 3.58 14.00
N SER A 566 34.63 2.73 13.18
CA SER A 566 36.00 2.25 13.40
C SER A 566 36.87 2.65 12.22
N GLU A 567 37.88 3.45 12.52
CA GLU A 567 38.95 3.84 11.61
C GLU A 567 40.19 3.02 11.94
N HIS A 568 40.91 2.51 10.94
CA HIS A 568 42.14 1.71 11.11
C HIS A 568 41.89 0.31 11.71
N LEU A 569 41.09 -0.48 10.98
CA LEU A 569 40.81 -1.86 11.36
C LEU A 569 42.03 -2.76 11.12
N VAL A 570 42.32 -3.63 12.11
CA VAL A 570 43.33 -4.67 11.95
C VAL A 570 42.75 -5.80 11.08
N PRO A 571 43.46 -6.27 10.03
CA PRO A 571 43.01 -7.38 9.20
C PRO A 571 42.72 -8.62 10.06
N HIS A 572 41.48 -9.10 10.00
CA HIS A 572 41.10 -10.30 10.72
C HIS A 572 41.54 -11.55 9.92
N PRO A 573 42.19 -12.56 10.52
CA PRO A 573 42.75 -13.72 9.82
C PRO A 573 41.75 -14.62 9.07
N HIS A 574 40.45 -14.33 9.17
CA HIS A 574 39.40 -15.07 8.48
C HIS A 574 38.77 -14.28 7.34
N VAL A 575 38.99 -12.96 7.26
CA VAL A 575 38.53 -12.16 6.12
C VAL A 575 39.56 -12.32 4.99
N PRO A 576 39.15 -12.64 3.75
CA PRO A 576 40.09 -12.70 2.62
C PRO A 576 40.91 -11.40 2.53
N PRO A 577 42.24 -11.45 2.27
CA PRO A 577 43.07 -10.25 2.23
C PRO A 577 42.57 -9.17 1.26
N ALA A 578 41.98 -9.58 0.14
CA ALA A 578 41.36 -8.68 -0.84
C ALA A 578 40.11 -7.95 -0.33
N LEU A 579 39.50 -8.43 0.76
CA LEU A 579 38.32 -7.86 1.42
C LEU A 579 38.67 -7.28 2.81
N ALA A 580 39.95 -7.17 3.15
CA ALA A 580 40.39 -6.66 4.43
C ALA A 580 39.92 -5.20 4.60
N PRO A 581 39.02 -4.92 5.56
CA PRO A 581 38.48 -3.59 5.72
C PRO A 581 39.52 -2.67 6.37
N VAL A 582 39.60 -1.43 5.91
CA VAL A 582 40.42 -0.36 6.48
C VAL A 582 39.58 0.48 7.45
N SER A 583 38.29 0.65 7.16
CA SER A 583 37.32 1.31 8.06
C SER A 583 35.94 0.64 7.98
N SER A 584 35.11 0.80 9.01
CA SER A 584 33.74 0.29 9.00
C SER A 584 32.75 1.13 9.78
N ILE A 585 31.50 1.12 9.33
CA ILE A 585 30.32 1.62 10.03
C ILE A 585 29.54 0.40 10.52
N THR A 586 29.39 0.27 11.84
CA THR A 586 28.56 -0.77 12.44
C THR A 586 27.36 -0.13 13.12
N VAL A 587 26.14 -0.53 12.73
CA VAL A 587 24.89 0.00 13.28
C VAL A 587 24.01 -1.13 13.84
N PRO A 588 23.21 -0.86 14.89
CA PRO A 588 22.30 -1.85 15.43
C PRO A 588 21.07 -2.01 14.51
N LEU A 589 20.61 -3.24 14.37
CA LEU A 589 19.26 -3.54 13.90
C LEU A 589 18.34 -3.51 15.12
N ARG A 590 17.46 -2.51 15.20
CA ARG A 590 16.54 -2.34 16.33
C ARG A 590 15.10 -2.66 15.92
N ALA A 591 14.45 -3.52 16.68
CA ALA A 591 13.01 -3.75 16.60
C ALA A 591 12.40 -3.37 17.96
N GLY A 592 11.78 -2.18 18.04
CA GLY A 592 11.43 -1.56 19.32
C GLY A 592 12.67 -1.24 20.16
N ASP A 593 12.65 -1.62 21.44
CA ASP A 593 13.78 -1.41 22.37
C ASP A 593 14.88 -2.49 22.26
N ALA A 594 14.60 -3.59 21.56
CA ALA A 594 15.51 -4.72 21.43
C ALA A 594 16.47 -4.58 20.24
N VAL A 595 17.75 -4.90 20.46
CA VAL A 595 18.76 -5.04 19.39
C VAL A 595 18.71 -6.47 18.87
N VAL A 596 18.15 -6.66 17.68
CA VAL A 596 17.95 -7.98 17.05
C VAL A 596 19.15 -8.42 16.19
N GLY A 597 20.10 -7.51 15.95
CA GLY A 597 21.31 -7.77 15.20
C GLY A 597 22.17 -6.53 15.03
N ALA A 598 23.25 -6.68 14.26
CA ALA A 598 24.13 -5.60 13.84
C ALA A 598 24.39 -5.71 12.35
N LEU A 599 24.29 -4.58 11.65
CA LEU A 599 24.68 -4.43 10.26
C LEU A 599 26.03 -3.72 10.24
N ARG A 600 27.03 -4.39 9.65
CA ARG A 600 28.38 -3.85 9.49
C ARG A 600 28.66 -3.60 8.02
N VAL A 601 29.08 -2.38 7.73
CA VAL A 601 29.39 -1.88 6.38
C VAL A 601 30.85 -1.49 6.35
N CYS A 602 31.62 -2.06 5.42
CA CYS A 602 33.08 -2.03 5.41
C CYS A 602 33.63 -1.38 4.14
N PHE A 603 34.72 -0.65 4.30
CA PHE A 603 35.46 0.01 3.22
C PHE A 603 36.89 -0.54 3.20
N THR A 604 37.32 -1.00 2.04
CA THR A 604 38.63 -1.63 1.79
C THR A 604 39.62 -0.61 1.23
N ASP A 605 40.82 -1.04 0.82
CA ASP A 605 41.81 -0.16 0.17
C ASP A 605 41.48 0.15 -1.31
N SER A 606 40.20 0.12 -1.67
CA SER A 606 39.66 0.41 -3.01
C SER A 606 39.75 1.90 -3.41
N GLY A 607 40.29 2.75 -2.52
CA GLY A 607 40.24 4.21 -2.63
C GLY A 607 38.92 4.83 -2.15
N ARG A 608 37.91 4.03 -1.79
CA ARG A 608 36.64 4.51 -1.22
C ARG A 608 36.79 4.80 0.27
N ARG A 609 36.36 5.99 0.69
CA ARG A 609 36.25 6.35 2.12
C ARG A 609 34.81 6.68 2.50
N HIS A 610 34.45 6.35 3.73
CA HIS A 610 33.17 6.72 4.30
C HIS A 610 33.11 8.23 4.57
N ARG A 611 31.92 8.80 4.45
CA ARG A 611 31.63 10.21 4.72
C ARG A 611 30.83 10.34 6.02
N PRO A 612 30.86 11.50 6.68
CA PRO A 612 30.08 11.72 7.91
C PRO A 612 28.58 11.42 7.77
N GLU A 613 28.04 11.67 6.58
CA GLU A 613 26.63 11.43 6.22
C GLU A 613 26.26 9.94 6.07
N ASP A 614 27.22 9.06 5.80
CA ASP A 614 26.95 7.64 5.53
C ASP A 614 26.48 6.90 6.80
N VAL A 615 26.92 7.34 7.98
CA VAL A 615 26.48 6.77 9.27
C VAL A 615 24.97 6.95 9.46
N GLY A 616 24.43 8.13 9.13
CA GLY A 616 23.00 8.41 9.22
C GLY A 616 22.20 7.56 8.24
N PHE A 617 22.65 7.48 6.98
CA PHE A 617 22.01 6.68 5.96
C PHE A 617 21.96 5.18 6.32
N VAL A 618 23.09 4.59 6.72
CA VAL A 618 23.17 3.17 7.08
C VAL A 618 22.30 2.86 8.31
N ARG A 619 22.24 3.78 9.28
CA ARG A 619 21.37 3.65 10.46
C ARG A 619 19.88 3.69 10.11
N ASP A 620 19.46 4.60 9.25
CA ASP A 620 18.07 4.70 8.80
C ASP A 620 17.64 3.45 8.05
N LEU A 621 18.49 2.95 7.14
CA LEU A 621 18.24 1.72 6.41
C LEU A 621 18.18 0.51 7.35
N ALA A 622 19.12 0.41 8.30
CA ALA A 622 19.14 -0.64 9.31
C ALA A 622 17.87 -0.65 10.17
N THR A 623 17.31 0.51 10.50
CA THR A 623 16.07 0.62 11.26
C THR A 623 14.87 0.04 10.50
N GLY A 624 14.70 0.44 9.23
CA GLY A 624 13.61 -0.10 8.39
C GLY A 624 13.80 -1.60 8.10
N ALA A 625 15.04 -2.02 7.83
CA ALA A 625 15.35 -3.42 7.56
C ALA A 625 15.19 -4.32 8.80
N ALA A 626 15.52 -3.82 10.00
CA ALA A 626 15.32 -4.55 11.25
C ALA A 626 13.85 -4.89 11.47
N LEU A 627 12.95 -3.93 11.26
CA LEU A 627 11.51 -4.16 11.37
C LEU A 627 11.02 -5.19 10.34
N ALA A 628 11.45 -5.08 9.08
CA ALA A 628 11.07 -6.02 8.03
C ALA A 628 11.58 -7.45 8.32
N ILE A 629 12.82 -7.59 8.80
CA ILE A 629 13.40 -8.91 9.14
C ILE A 629 12.71 -9.51 10.37
N GLU A 630 12.43 -8.70 11.40
CA GLU A 630 11.80 -9.20 12.63
C GLU A 630 10.34 -9.60 12.41
N ASN A 631 9.57 -8.81 11.64
CA ASN A 631 8.21 -9.19 11.29
C ASN A 631 8.15 -10.53 10.54
N ALA A 632 9.07 -10.76 9.60
CA ALA A 632 9.17 -12.04 8.90
C ALA A 632 9.53 -13.19 9.85
N ARG A 633 10.47 -12.97 10.78
CA ARG A 633 10.87 -13.97 11.78
C ARG A 633 9.73 -14.34 12.73
N LEU A 634 8.98 -13.34 13.21
CA LEU A 634 7.83 -13.56 14.08
C LEU A 634 6.73 -14.32 13.37
N TYR A 635 6.41 -13.94 12.14
CA TYR A 635 5.43 -14.65 11.32
C TYR A 635 5.83 -16.11 11.05
N GLU A 636 7.10 -16.36 10.71
CA GLU A 636 7.63 -17.73 10.53
C GLU A 636 7.59 -18.55 11.84
N ALA A 637 7.88 -17.92 12.97
CA ALA A 637 7.84 -18.59 14.27
C ALA A 637 6.41 -18.95 14.68
N GLU A 638 5.47 -18.01 14.50
CA GLU A 638 4.05 -18.23 14.75
C GLU A 638 3.49 -19.35 13.86
N HIS A 639 3.79 -19.31 12.56
CA HIS A 639 3.38 -20.35 11.61
C HIS A 639 3.91 -21.73 12.03
N ARG A 640 5.19 -21.83 12.41
CA ARG A 640 5.79 -23.09 12.88
C ARG A 640 5.15 -23.61 14.17
N ILE A 641 4.84 -22.74 15.13
CA ILE A 641 4.17 -23.13 16.37
C ILE A 641 2.79 -23.71 16.05
N ALA A 642 2.05 -23.04 15.17
CA ALA A 642 0.73 -23.46 14.76
C ALA A 642 0.76 -24.83 14.05
N GLU A 643 1.67 -25.03 13.10
CA GLU A 643 1.87 -26.29 12.38
C GLU A 643 2.22 -27.46 13.31
N VAL A 644 3.12 -27.23 14.28
CA VAL A 644 3.50 -28.23 15.28
C VAL A 644 2.31 -28.58 16.19
N LEU A 645 1.57 -27.58 16.67
CA LEU A 645 0.38 -27.81 17.50
C LEU A 645 -0.67 -28.62 16.74
N GLN A 646 -1.03 -28.19 15.54
CA GLN A 646 -2.00 -28.87 14.68
C GLN A 646 -1.61 -30.33 14.43
N THR A 647 -0.38 -30.57 13.97
CA THR A 647 0.12 -31.93 13.70
C THR A 647 0.07 -32.81 14.94
N SER A 648 0.41 -32.25 16.12
CA SER A 648 0.36 -33.00 17.39
C SER A 648 -1.06 -33.27 17.92
N LEU A 649 -2.04 -32.45 17.53
CA LEU A 649 -3.42 -32.50 18.00
C LEU A 649 -4.35 -33.32 17.10
N LEU A 650 -3.94 -33.69 15.88
CA LEU A 650 -4.68 -34.60 15.01
C LEU A 650 -4.33 -36.07 15.29
N PRO A 651 -5.24 -37.02 15.01
CA PRO A 651 -4.93 -38.45 15.10
C PRO A 651 -3.75 -38.84 14.20
N GLN A 652 -2.68 -39.40 14.77
CA GLN A 652 -1.51 -39.88 14.02
C GLN A 652 -1.83 -41.16 13.23
N GLU A 653 -2.68 -42.02 13.78
CA GLU A 653 -3.18 -43.25 13.16
C GLU A 653 -4.67 -43.41 13.48
N LEU A 654 -5.44 -43.95 12.54
CA LEU A 654 -6.83 -44.30 12.77
C LEU A 654 -6.93 -45.64 13.53
N PRO A 655 -7.94 -45.82 14.39
CA PRO A 655 -8.12 -47.08 15.11
C PRO A 655 -8.51 -48.22 14.14
N ARG A 656 -7.98 -49.42 14.36
CA ARG A 656 -8.41 -50.62 13.62
C ARG A 656 -9.72 -51.13 14.22
N LEU A 657 -10.82 -51.00 13.48
CA LEU A 657 -12.17 -51.35 13.95
C LEU A 657 -12.70 -52.57 13.18
N PRO A 658 -13.03 -53.69 13.86
CA PRO A 658 -13.64 -54.84 13.18
C PRO A 658 -14.89 -54.43 12.40
N GLY A 659 -15.03 -54.89 11.17
CA GLY A 659 -16.20 -54.59 10.33
C GLY A 659 -16.24 -53.17 9.76
N LEU A 660 -15.18 -52.37 9.92
CA LEU A 660 -15.00 -51.09 9.23
C LEU A 660 -13.64 -51.03 8.53
N THR A 661 -13.59 -50.37 7.38
CA THR A 661 -12.34 -49.86 6.82
C THR A 661 -12.38 -48.34 6.83
N LEU A 662 -11.29 -47.72 7.26
CA LEU A 662 -11.20 -46.28 7.45
C LEU A 662 -10.09 -45.71 6.57
N GLY A 663 -10.29 -44.51 6.06
CA GLY A 663 -9.25 -43.70 5.45
C GLY A 663 -9.39 -42.26 5.95
N SER A 664 -8.27 -41.55 6.07
CA SER A 664 -8.27 -40.11 6.33
C SER A 664 -7.18 -39.41 5.54
N ARG A 665 -7.43 -38.17 5.15
CA ARG A 665 -6.43 -37.29 4.54
C ARG A 665 -6.57 -35.89 5.11
N TYR A 666 -5.42 -35.27 5.34
CA TYR A 666 -5.31 -33.89 5.78
C TYR A 666 -4.37 -33.13 4.85
N LEU A 667 -4.81 -32.02 4.28
CA LEU A 667 -3.98 -31.13 3.47
C LEU A 667 -4.02 -29.73 4.08
N ALA A 668 -2.85 -29.19 4.40
CA ALA A 668 -2.74 -27.79 4.82
C ALA A 668 -2.91 -26.84 3.62
N GLY A 669 -3.52 -25.68 3.85
CA GLY A 669 -3.74 -24.63 2.87
C GLY A 669 -2.44 -24.03 2.29
N ALA A 670 -2.59 -23.22 1.24
CA ALA A 670 -1.46 -22.64 0.51
C ALA A 670 -0.49 -21.81 1.37
N ALA A 671 0.79 -21.78 0.98
CA ALA A 671 1.87 -21.06 1.66
C ALA A 671 1.48 -19.59 1.97
N GLY A 672 1.25 -19.30 3.25
CA GLY A 672 0.75 -18.01 3.75
C GLY A 672 -0.54 -18.11 4.59
N THR A 673 -1.24 -19.25 4.55
CA THR A 673 -2.24 -19.59 5.56
C THR A 673 -1.52 -20.07 6.82
N GLN A 674 -1.87 -19.50 7.98
CA GLN A 674 -1.42 -20.07 9.25
C GLN A 674 -2.17 -21.40 9.47
N ALA A 675 -1.56 -22.35 10.18
CA ALA A 675 -2.19 -23.65 10.48
C ALA A 675 -3.64 -23.50 10.94
N GLY A 676 -4.55 -24.28 10.36
CA GLY A 676 -5.98 -24.04 10.42
C GLY A 676 -6.71 -24.70 11.57
N GLY A 677 -8.02 -24.46 11.57
CA GLY A 677 -8.98 -24.92 12.58
C GLY A 677 -9.56 -26.30 12.31
N ASP A 678 -9.34 -26.86 11.13
CA ASP A 678 -9.88 -28.13 10.66
C ASP A 678 -9.39 -29.33 11.46
N TRP A 679 -10.32 -30.22 11.81
CA TRP A 679 -10.02 -31.44 12.54
C TRP A 679 -10.98 -32.57 12.29
N TYR A 680 -10.53 -33.78 12.64
CA TYR A 680 -11.34 -34.97 12.64
C TYR A 680 -10.98 -35.90 13.80
N ASP A 681 -11.89 -36.82 14.13
CA ASP A 681 -11.62 -37.94 15.02
C ASP A 681 -12.45 -39.17 14.64
N VAL A 682 -11.92 -40.35 14.97
CA VAL A 682 -12.63 -41.63 14.82
C VAL A 682 -12.50 -42.43 16.10
N LEU A 683 -13.64 -42.78 16.71
CA LEU A 683 -13.68 -43.38 18.04
C LEU A 683 -14.49 -44.69 18.02
N ALA A 684 -13.92 -45.74 18.59
CA ALA A 684 -14.68 -46.94 18.94
C ALA A 684 -15.58 -46.62 20.14
N LEU A 685 -16.90 -46.78 20.00
CA LEU A 685 -17.83 -46.60 21.12
C LEU A 685 -18.09 -47.92 21.83
N ASP A 686 -18.27 -49.00 21.07
CA ASP A 686 -18.39 -50.37 21.54
C ASP A 686 -18.09 -51.38 20.39
N GLU A 687 -18.41 -52.66 20.59
CA GLU A 687 -18.15 -53.74 19.62
C GLU A 687 -18.87 -53.57 18.27
N HIS A 688 -19.90 -52.72 18.18
CA HIS A 688 -20.73 -52.56 16.98
C HIS A 688 -20.83 -51.11 16.50
N ARG A 689 -20.53 -50.14 17.37
CA ARG A 689 -20.67 -48.71 17.10
C ARG A 689 -19.33 -47.98 17.04
N ALA A 690 -19.18 -47.15 16.03
CA ALA A 690 -18.06 -46.23 15.87
C ALA A 690 -18.55 -44.83 15.53
N ALA A 691 -17.87 -43.80 16.02
CA ALA A 691 -18.14 -42.42 15.68
C ALA A 691 -17.08 -41.87 14.73
N VAL A 692 -17.50 -41.11 13.74
CA VAL A 692 -16.66 -40.30 12.85
C VAL A 692 -17.09 -38.85 12.98
N VAL A 693 -16.15 -37.98 13.30
CA VAL A 693 -16.40 -36.56 13.54
C VAL A 693 -15.46 -35.73 12.71
N VAL A 694 -15.98 -34.66 12.12
CA VAL A 694 -15.19 -33.61 11.45
C VAL A 694 -15.70 -32.26 11.94
N GLY A 695 -14.82 -31.29 12.09
CA GLY A 695 -15.18 -29.93 12.42
C GLY A 695 -14.15 -28.92 11.95
N ASP A 696 -14.57 -27.67 11.97
CA ASP A 696 -13.74 -26.52 11.61
C ASP A 696 -13.92 -25.41 12.65
N VAL A 697 -12.81 -24.81 13.05
CA VAL A 697 -12.73 -23.75 14.06
C VAL A 697 -12.50 -22.41 13.37
N VAL A 698 -13.29 -21.42 13.78
CA VAL A 698 -13.17 -20.06 13.25
C VAL A 698 -11.77 -19.48 13.50
N GLY A 699 -11.12 -19.05 12.41
CA GLY A 699 -9.82 -18.37 12.44
C GLY A 699 -8.67 -19.31 12.09
N ASN A 700 -7.44 -18.81 12.24
CA ASN A 700 -6.23 -19.55 11.91
C ASN A 700 -5.11 -19.28 12.93
N GLY A 701 -4.02 -20.03 12.82
CA GLY A 701 -2.85 -19.89 13.67
C GLY A 701 -2.91 -20.66 14.98
N PRO A 702 -1.95 -20.42 15.89
CA PRO A 702 -1.77 -21.23 17.10
C PRO A 702 -3.02 -21.25 18.00
N GLY A 703 -3.76 -20.14 18.04
CA GLY A 703 -4.99 -20.02 18.83
C GLY A 703 -6.12 -20.93 18.31
N ALA A 704 -6.34 -20.96 17.00
CA ALA A 704 -7.33 -21.83 16.37
C ALA A 704 -6.99 -23.31 16.58
N ALA A 705 -5.72 -23.70 16.38
CA ALA A 705 -5.25 -25.06 16.65
C ALA A 705 -5.47 -25.49 18.12
N ALA A 706 -5.25 -24.59 19.08
CA ALA A 706 -5.51 -24.88 20.49
C ALA A 706 -7.01 -25.03 20.82
N VAL A 707 -7.89 -24.25 20.19
CA VAL A 707 -9.34 -24.40 20.33
C VAL A 707 -9.82 -25.69 19.68
N MET A 708 -9.29 -26.02 18.51
CA MET A 708 -9.54 -27.29 17.81
C MET A 708 -9.28 -28.49 18.72
N GLY A 709 -8.10 -28.56 19.37
CA GLY A 709 -7.76 -29.65 20.29
C GLY A 709 -8.72 -29.76 21.48
N GLN A 710 -9.23 -28.63 21.97
CA GLN A 710 -10.23 -28.60 23.04
C GLN A 710 -11.60 -29.10 22.56
N LEU A 711 -12.07 -28.68 21.39
CA LEU A 711 -13.34 -29.14 20.81
C LEU A 711 -13.31 -30.63 20.50
N ARG A 712 -12.21 -31.11 19.89
CA ARG A 712 -11.97 -32.53 19.64
C ARG A 712 -12.06 -33.35 20.91
N SER A 713 -11.35 -32.93 21.96
CA SER A 713 -11.36 -33.60 23.27
C SER A 713 -12.74 -33.60 23.92
N ALA A 714 -13.48 -32.49 23.82
CA ALA A 714 -14.83 -32.37 24.36
C ALA A 714 -15.82 -33.31 23.65
N VAL A 715 -15.73 -33.42 22.32
CA VAL A 715 -16.53 -34.38 21.55
C VAL A 715 -16.18 -35.82 21.92
N ALA A 716 -14.89 -36.15 22.00
CA ALA A 716 -14.46 -37.49 22.38
C ALA A 716 -15.00 -37.90 23.76
N CYS A 717 -14.91 -37.02 24.75
CA CYS A 717 -15.48 -37.25 26.09
C CYS A 717 -16.99 -37.50 26.03
N ALA A 718 -17.73 -36.65 25.31
CA ALA A 718 -19.19 -36.77 25.21
C ALA A 718 -19.62 -38.10 24.55
N LEU A 719 -18.88 -38.53 23.52
CA LEU A 719 -19.12 -39.79 22.80
C LEU A 719 -18.81 -41.02 23.64
N LEU A 720 -17.68 -41.01 24.37
CA LEU A 720 -17.30 -42.10 25.27
C LEU A 720 -18.25 -42.24 26.47
N ASP A 721 -18.90 -41.16 26.88
CA ASP A 721 -20.00 -41.17 27.86
C ASP A 721 -21.32 -41.74 27.30
N GLY A 722 -21.35 -42.18 26.04
CA GLY A 722 -22.48 -42.85 25.41
C GLY A 722 -23.57 -41.93 24.83
N HIS A 723 -23.29 -40.64 24.68
CA HIS A 723 -24.26 -39.70 24.10
C HIS A 723 -24.37 -39.86 22.56
N GLY A 724 -25.58 -39.73 22.03
CA GLY A 724 -25.83 -39.71 20.58
C GLY A 724 -25.41 -38.38 19.91
N PRO A 725 -25.25 -38.34 18.57
CA PRO A 725 -24.74 -37.18 17.82
C PRO A 725 -25.35 -35.82 18.19
N ALA A 726 -26.68 -35.72 18.30
CA ALA A 726 -27.32 -34.44 18.62
C ALA A 726 -26.95 -33.97 20.04
N ARG A 727 -26.89 -34.89 21.01
CA ARG A 727 -26.56 -34.57 22.39
C ARG A 727 -25.09 -34.20 22.56
N VAL A 728 -24.21 -34.82 21.78
CA VAL A 728 -22.78 -34.43 21.67
C VAL A 728 -22.66 -32.99 21.18
N LEU A 729 -23.35 -32.62 20.10
CA LEU A 729 -23.33 -31.24 19.59
C LEU A 729 -23.94 -30.24 20.58
N GLU A 730 -24.96 -30.61 21.36
CA GLU A 730 -25.50 -29.78 22.44
C GLU A 730 -24.53 -29.58 23.62
N GLN A 731 -23.61 -30.52 23.86
CA GLN A 731 -22.53 -30.35 24.83
C GLN A 731 -21.43 -29.47 24.25
N LEU A 732 -21.05 -29.72 22.99
CA LEU A 732 -20.04 -28.95 22.29
C LEU A 732 -20.42 -27.47 22.15
N ASP A 733 -21.68 -27.17 21.84
CA ASP A 733 -22.19 -25.80 21.74
C ASP A 733 -22.12 -25.03 23.07
N ARG A 734 -22.49 -25.68 24.18
CA ARG A 734 -22.34 -25.10 25.52
C ARG A 734 -20.87 -24.90 25.92
N PHE A 735 -19.99 -25.77 25.43
CA PHE A 735 -18.55 -25.65 25.64
C PHE A 735 -17.97 -24.50 24.80
N ALA A 736 -18.30 -24.45 23.51
CA ALA A 736 -17.89 -23.40 22.57
C ALA A 736 -18.37 -21.99 23.00
N ALA A 737 -19.53 -21.90 23.67
CA ALA A 737 -20.01 -20.65 24.24
C ALA A 737 -19.08 -20.05 25.34
N ARG A 738 -18.22 -20.88 25.96
CA ARG A 738 -17.32 -20.52 27.07
C ARG A 738 -15.86 -20.40 26.66
N VAL A 739 -15.45 -21.03 25.56
CA VAL A 739 -14.07 -20.99 25.08
C VAL A 739 -13.90 -19.83 24.09
N PRO A 740 -13.04 -18.83 24.38
CA PRO A 740 -12.74 -17.76 23.42
C PRO A 740 -12.22 -18.35 22.10
N GLY A 741 -12.74 -17.86 20.97
CA GLY A 741 -12.38 -18.35 19.63
C GLY A 741 -13.16 -19.57 19.15
N ALA A 742 -13.95 -20.24 20.00
CA ALA A 742 -14.73 -21.42 19.60
C ALA A 742 -16.11 -21.09 19.01
N ARG A 743 -16.65 -19.89 19.26
CA ARG A 743 -17.96 -19.48 18.75
C ARG A 743 -17.92 -19.31 17.23
N GLY A 744 -18.94 -19.83 16.55
CA GLY A 744 -19.02 -19.85 15.09
C GLY A 744 -18.41 -21.09 14.45
N SER A 745 -17.75 -21.95 15.22
CA SER A 745 -17.15 -23.20 14.71
C SER A 745 -18.22 -24.15 14.19
N THR A 746 -17.86 -24.99 13.22
CA THR A 746 -18.74 -26.00 12.63
C THR A 746 -18.34 -27.41 13.05
N ALA A 747 -19.30 -28.33 13.10
CA ALA A 747 -19.02 -29.75 13.35
C ALA A 747 -20.09 -30.67 12.76
N ALA A 748 -19.69 -31.85 12.30
CA ALA A 748 -20.56 -32.95 11.95
C ALA A 748 -20.14 -34.21 12.71
N CYS A 749 -21.11 -34.93 13.26
CA CYS A 749 -20.89 -36.18 13.99
C CYS A 749 -21.76 -37.28 13.37
N VAL A 750 -21.14 -38.38 12.95
CA VAL A 750 -21.81 -39.57 12.44
C VAL A 750 -21.45 -40.77 13.32
N VAL A 751 -22.45 -41.50 13.80
CA VAL A 751 -22.28 -42.78 14.49
C VAL A 751 -22.75 -43.90 13.55
N VAL A 752 -21.84 -44.81 13.25
CA VAL A 752 -22.07 -46.02 12.46
C VAL A 752 -22.50 -47.14 13.40
N ASP A 753 -23.74 -47.62 13.30
CA ASP A 753 -24.25 -48.77 14.05
C ASP A 753 -24.37 -49.99 13.13
N ARG A 754 -23.36 -50.87 13.19
CA ARG A 754 -23.28 -52.06 12.33
C ARG A 754 -24.26 -53.15 12.73
N ALA A 755 -24.70 -53.18 13.98
CA ALA A 755 -25.69 -54.17 14.44
C ALA A 755 -27.07 -53.84 13.90
N ARG A 756 -27.41 -52.55 13.78
CA ARG A 756 -28.67 -52.08 13.20
C ARG A 756 -28.61 -51.87 11.70
N GLY A 757 -27.41 -51.73 11.11
CA GLY A 757 -27.24 -51.36 9.70
C GLY A 757 -27.71 -49.93 9.44
N GLU A 758 -27.40 -49.01 10.36
CA GLU A 758 -27.86 -47.63 10.33
C GLU A 758 -26.73 -46.64 10.63
N LEU A 759 -26.83 -45.45 10.03
CA LEU A 759 -26.07 -44.27 10.43
C LEU A 759 -26.96 -43.33 11.22
N CYS A 760 -26.45 -42.84 12.34
CA CYS A 760 -27.06 -41.75 13.10
C CYS A 760 -26.18 -40.51 12.96
N TRP A 761 -26.72 -39.35 12.61
CA TRP A 761 -25.90 -38.14 12.48
C TRP A 761 -26.59 -36.86 12.96
N ALA A 762 -25.76 -35.87 13.26
CA ALA A 762 -26.18 -34.49 13.50
C ALA A 762 -25.10 -33.52 12.97
N ARG A 763 -25.51 -32.30 12.63
CA ARG A 763 -24.62 -31.25 12.09
C ARG A 763 -24.87 -29.92 12.82
N ALA A 764 -23.79 -29.21 13.11
CA ALA A 764 -23.77 -27.84 13.60
C ALA A 764 -23.14 -26.93 12.54
N GLY A 765 -23.95 -26.41 11.62
CA GLY A 765 -23.53 -25.51 10.54
C GLY A 765 -22.58 -26.09 9.49
N HIS A 766 -22.10 -27.32 9.68
CA HIS A 766 -21.09 -27.98 8.84
C HIS A 766 -21.69 -28.52 7.52
N PRO A 767 -20.94 -28.57 6.41
CA PRO A 767 -21.38 -29.20 5.15
C PRO A 767 -21.95 -30.62 5.34
N PRO A 768 -22.91 -31.06 4.50
CA PRO A 768 -23.54 -32.36 4.65
C PRO A 768 -22.56 -33.51 4.32
N PRO A 769 -22.38 -34.50 5.21
CA PRO A 769 -21.64 -35.73 4.90
C PRO A 769 -22.26 -36.46 3.70
N LEU A 770 -21.44 -37.21 2.95
CA LEU A 770 -21.91 -38.05 1.87
C LEU A 770 -22.07 -39.50 2.33
N LEU A 771 -23.16 -40.14 1.95
CA LEU A 771 -23.30 -41.58 1.98
C LEU A 771 -23.21 -42.12 0.55
N LEU A 772 -22.22 -42.98 0.33
CA LEU A 772 -22.01 -43.75 -0.89
C LEU A 772 -22.59 -45.14 -0.66
N ASP A 773 -23.66 -45.49 -1.36
CA ASP A 773 -24.33 -46.79 -1.22
C ASP A 773 -24.78 -47.27 -2.61
N ASP A 774 -24.29 -48.44 -3.01
CA ASP A 774 -24.57 -49.08 -4.32
C ASP A 774 -24.44 -48.12 -5.53
N GLY A 775 -23.34 -47.38 -5.58
CA GLY A 775 -23.05 -46.40 -6.65
C GLY A 775 -23.93 -45.14 -6.63
N ARG A 776 -24.79 -44.99 -5.62
CA ARG A 776 -25.57 -43.77 -5.39
C ARG A 776 -24.93 -42.93 -4.30
N VAL A 777 -24.99 -41.62 -4.47
CA VAL A 777 -24.53 -40.66 -3.47
C VAL A 777 -25.73 -39.96 -2.87
N ARG A 778 -25.81 -39.95 -1.54
CA ARG A 778 -26.83 -39.23 -0.80
C ARG A 778 -26.17 -38.24 0.15
N LEU A 779 -26.53 -36.96 0.02
CA LEU A 779 -26.19 -35.91 0.97
C LEU A 779 -26.98 -36.11 2.26
N LEU A 780 -26.30 -36.19 3.39
CA LEU A 780 -26.90 -36.33 4.71
C LEU A 780 -27.31 -34.96 5.28
N GLU A 781 -28.21 -34.27 4.59
CA GLU A 781 -28.63 -32.90 4.92
C GLU A 781 -29.34 -32.84 6.27
N GLY A 782 -30.51 -33.46 6.41
CA GLY A 782 -31.35 -33.29 7.60
C GLY A 782 -31.68 -31.81 7.91
N PRO A 783 -32.31 -31.50 9.05
CA PRO A 783 -32.53 -30.11 9.48
C PRO A 783 -31.17 -29.42 9.69
N THR A 784 -30.95 -28.29 9.01
CA THR A 784 -29.72 -27.50 9.17
C THR A 784 -29.62 -26.97 10.60
N GLY A 785 -28.64 -27.49 11.36
CA GLY A 785 -28.24 -26.88 12.62
C GLY A 785 -27.45 -25.60 12.36
N THR A 786 -27.51 -24.64 13.27
CA THR A 786 -26.65 -23.45 13.26
C THR A 786 -25.24 -23.80 13.73
N VAL A 787 -24.27 -22.93 13.41
CA VAL A 787 -22.89 -23.03 13.93
C VAL A 787 -22.87 -22.99 15.46
N LEU A 788 -21.78 -23.49 16.06
CA LEU A 788 -21.66 -23.65 17.52
C LEU A 788 -21.59 -22.30 18.26
N GLY A 789 -22.21 -22.24 19.44
CA GLY A 789 -22.13 -21.12 20.37
C GLY A 789 -23.03 -19.92 20.03
N VAL A 790 -23.97 -20.09 19.09
CA VAL A 790 -24.94 -19.03 18.71
C VAL A 790 -26.11 -18.99 19.71
N PRO A 791 -26.34 -17.85 20.39
CA PRO A 791 -27.45 -17.72 21.34
C PRO A 791 -28.81 -17.86 20.66
N GLY A 792 -29.77 -18.52 21.32
CA GLY A 792 -31.16 -18.59 20.87
C GLY A 792 -31.44 -19.51 19.68
N ARG A 793 -30.47 -20.35 19.28
CA ARG A 793 -30.68 -21.34 18.20
C ARG A 793 -31.68 -22.45 18.57
N PRO A 794 -32.34 -23.08 17.59
CA PRO A 794 -33.03 -24.34 17.81
C PRO A 794 -32.09 -25.48 18.27
N PRO A 795 -32.60 -26.48 19.02
CA PRO A 795 -31.83 -27.67 19.38
C PRO A 795 -31.37 -28.47 18.16
N TYR A 796 -30.17 -29.06 18.23
CA TYR A 796 -29.68 -29.98 17.21
C TYR A 796 -30.55 -31.23 17.18
N ARG A 797 -30.78 -31.76 15.96
CA ARG A 797 -31.61 -32.94 15.74
C ARG A 797 -30.77 -34.09 15.21
N GLU A 798 -31.04 -35.27 15.76
CA GLU A 798 -30.46 -36.52 15.30
C GLU A 798 -31.28 -37.05 14.14
N ASN A 799 -30.60 -37.48 13.09
CA ASN A 799 -31.19 -38.09 11.91
C ASN A 799 -30.66 -39.52 11.77
N ARG A 800 -31.44 -40.38 11.13
CA ARG A 800 -31.12 -41.80 10.96
C ARG A 800 -31.36 -42.23 9.54
N VAL A 801 -30.53 -43.16 9.08
CA VAL A 801 -30.69 -43.72 7.75
C VAL A 801 -30.05 -45.08 7.64
N ALA A 802 -30.69 -45.97 6.88
CA ALA A 802 -30.13 -47.28 6.58
C ALA A 802 -28.83 -47.14 5.80
N ALA A 803 -27.83 -47.91 6.21
CA ALA A 803 -26.55 -48.10 5.54
C ALA A 803 -26.09 -49.54 5.80
N GLY A 804 -26.20 -50.35 4.75
CA GLY A 804 -25.81 -51.76 4.81
C GLY A 804 -24.31 -51.96 4.57
N PRO A 805 -23.85 -53.22 4.61
CA PRO A 805 -22.52 -53.59 4.16
C PRO A 805 -22.20 -53.08 2.74
N GLY A 806 -20.98 -52.59 2.54
CA GLY A 806 -20.51 -51.95 1.32
C GLY A 806 -20.70 -50.44 1.31
N ALA A 807 -21.61 -49.89 2.13
CA ALA A 807 -21.83 -48.44 2.20
C ALA A 807 -20.62 -47.72 2.81
N THR A 808 -20.27 -46.55 2.26
CA THR A 808 -19.18 -45.70 2.73
C THR A 808 -19.72 -44.32 3.10
N VAL A 809 -19.46 -43.86 4.33
CA VAL A 809 -19.74 -42.48 4.73
C VAL A 809 -18.47 -41.63 4.60
N LEU A 810 -18.61 -40.43 4.05
CA LEU A 810 -17.53 -39.47 3.83
C LEU A 810 -17.87 -38.15 4.54
N LEU A 811 -16.99 -37.72 5.45
CA LEU A 811 -17.05 -36.41 6.10
C LEU A 811 -15.87 -35.58 5.60
N TYR A 812 -16.08 -34.28 5.43
CA TYR A 812 -15.10 -33.36 4.84
C TYR A 812 -15.33 -31.95 5.38
N THR A 813 -14.26 -31.17 5.50
CA THR A 813 -14.33 -29.72 5.80
C THR A 813 -14.61 -28.90 4.55
N ASP A 814 -15.03 -27.65 4.75
CA ASP A 814 -15.41 -26.75 3.66
C ASP A 814 -14.24 -26.43 2.72
N GLY A 815 -12.99 -26.42 3.18
CA GLY A 815 -11.82 -26.22 2.31
C GLY A 815 -11.71 -27.18 1.12
N LEU A 816 -12.40 -28.34 1.14
CA LEU A 816 -12.48 -29.26 0.00
C LEU A 816 -13.44 -28.78 -1.10
N VAL A 817 -14.50 -28.05 -0.72
CA VAL A 817 -15.62 -27.68 -1.60
C VAL A 817 -15.71 -26.17 -1.86
N GLU A 818 -15.24 -25.34 -0.94
CA GLU A 818 -15.29 -23.89 -1.01
C GLU A 818 -14.19 -23.35 -1.95
N ARG A 819 -14.61 -22.49 -2.88
CA ARG A 819 -13.73 -21.85 -3.85
C ARG A 819 -14.11 -20.39 -4.03
N ARG A 820 -13.11 -19.54 -4.20
CA ARG A 820 -13.34 -18.09 -4.40
C ARG A 820 -14.15 -17.84 -5.67
N GLY A 821 -15.31 -17.21 -5.50
CA GLY A 821 -16.19 -16.84 -6.62
C GLY A 821 -17.18 -17.91 -7.05
N GLU A 822 -17.25 -19.05 -6.34
CA GLU A 822 -18.26 -20.09 -6.54
C GLU A 822 -19.18 -20.20 -5.32
N VAL A 823 -20.42 -20.65 -5.51
CA VAL A 823 -21.30 -21.00 -4.39
C VAL A 823 -20.93 -22.38 -3.86
N ILE A 824 -21.03 -22.58 -2.54
CA ILE A 824 -20.58 -23.82 -1.90
C ILE A 824 -21.33 -25.07 -2.42
N ASP A 825 -22.59 -24.92 -2.82
CA ASP A 825 -23.42 -26.01 -3.35
C ASP A 825 -22.83 -26.61 -4.63
N ASP A 826 -22.22 -25.79 -5.50
CA ASP A 826 -21.54 -26.28 -6.72
C ASP A 826 -20.30 -27.12 -6.37
N GLY A 827 -19.59 -26.73 -5.30
CA GLY A 827 -18.49 -27.49 -4.74
C GLY A 827 -18.91 -28.84 -4.20
N VAL A 828 -20.01 -28.87 -3.43
CA VAL A 828 -20.59 -30.08 -2.84
C VAL A 828 -21.12 -31.02 -3.93
N ALA A 829 -21.79 -30.49 -4.97
CA ALA A 829 -22.28 -31.29 -6.09
C ALA A 829 -21.14 -31.99 -6.85
N ARG A 830 -20.06 -31.25 -7.12
CA ARG A 830 -18.86 -31.78 -7.78
C ARG A 830 -18.13 -32.81 -6.94
N LEU A 831 -18.04 -32.61 -5.62
CA LEU A 831 -17.54 -33.62 -4.69
C LEU A 831 -18.39 -34.90 -4.76
N ALA A 832 -19.71 -34.77 -4.76
CA ALA A 832 -20.63 -35.89 -4.86
C ALA A 832 -20.46 -36.67 -6.18
N ASP A 833 -20.32 -35.98 -7.32
CA ASP A 833 -20.11 -36.61 -8.63
C ASP A 833 -18.79 -37.41 -8.68
N HIS A 834 -17.70 -36.83 -8.17
CA HIS A 834 -16.41 -37.53 -8.14
C HIS A 834 -16.41 -38.70 -7.15
N ALA A 835 -17.03 -38.54 -5.98
CA ALA A 835 -17.17 -39.61 -5.00
C ALA A 835 -18.03 -40.77 -5.53
N ALA A 836 -19.08 -40.48 -6.30
CA ALA A 836 -19.93 -41.49 -6.96
C ALA A 836 -19.10 -42.41 -7.86
N ALA A 837 -18.24 -41.83 -8.70
CA ALA A 837 -17.38 -42.56 -9.62
C ALA A 837 -16.33 -43.43 -8.90
N LEU A 838 -15.99 -43.08 -7.65
CA LEU A 838 -14.97 -43.75 -6.84
C LEU A 838 -15.56 -44.66 -5.75
N ALA A 839 -16.89 -44.77 -5.65
CA ALA A 839 -17.58 -45.51 -4.58
C ALA A 839 -17.23 -47.01 -4.50
N HIS A 840 -16.64 -47.59 -5.54
CA HIS A 840 -16.18 -48.98 -5.55
C HIS A 840 -14.80 -49.17 -4.88
N ARG A 841 -14.04 -48.09 -4.70
CA ARG A 841 -12.67 -48.12 -4.16
C ARG A 841 -12.66 -48.22 -2.63
N ASP A 842 -11.61 -48.84 -2.10
CA ASP A 842 -11.30 -48.80 -0.68
C ASP A 842 -11.18 -47.34 -0.18
N PRO A 843 -11.59 -47.01 1.06
CA PRO A 843 -11.49 -45.66 1.62
C PRO A 843 -10.18 -44.93 1.36
N ASP A 844 -9.02 -45.57 1.51
CA ASP A 844 -7.74 -44.88 1.34
C ASP A 844 -7.47 -44.51 -0.13
N ALA A 845 -7.76 -45.43 -1.05
CA ALA A 845 -7.65 -45.19 -2.48
C ALA A 845 -8.69 -44.17 -2.98
N LEU A 846 -9.92 -44.25 -2.45
CA LEU A 846 -10.99 -43.29 -2.71
C LEU A 846 -10.54 -41.88 -2.36
N LEU A 847 -9.96 -41.67 -1.18
CA LEU A 847 -9.53 -40.35 -0.74
C LEU A 847 -8.35 -39.81 -1.57
N GLY A 848 -7.38 -40.66 -1.92
CA GLY A 848 -6.28 -40.27 -2.81
C GLY A 848 -6.77 -39.79 -4.17
N ASP A 849 -7.53 -40.64 -4.87
CA ASP A 849 -8.09 -40.32 -6.19
C ASP A 849 -9.04 -39.12 -6.15
N LEU A 850 -9.76 -38.92 -5.04
CA LEU A 850 -10.68 -37.80 -4.86
C LEU A 850 -9.92 -36.48 -4.70
N LEU A 851 -8.86 -36.46 -3.89
CA LEU A 851 -8.03 -35.27 -3.70
C LEU A 851 -7.26 -34.90 -4.97
N ASP A 852 -6.75 -35.88 -5.73
CA ASP A 852 -6.08 -35.63 -7.01
C ASP A 852 -7.01 -34.93 -8.02
N ARG A 853 -8.31 -35.27 -7.99
CA ARG A 853 -9.33 -34.66 -8.86
C ARG A 853 -9.77 -33.27 -8.38
N LEU A 854 -9.94 -33.09 -7.07
CA LEU A 854 -10.50 -31.87 -6.49
C LEU A 854 -9.45 -30.79 -6.19
N VAL A 855 -8.19 -31.20 -5.99
CA VAL A 855 -7.05 -30.33 -5.64
C VAL A 855 -5.83 -30.67 -6.52
N PRO A 856 -5.87 -30.40 -7.85
CA PRO A 856 -4.85 -30.89 -8.78
C PRO A 856 -3.42 -30.36 -8.54
N ALA A 857 -3.30 -29.19 -7.90
CA ALA A 857 -2.01 -28.58 -7.54
C ALA A 857 -1.47 -29.06 -6.17
N GLY A 858 -2.21 -29.93 -5.47
CA GLY A 858 -1.87 -30.40 -4.12
C GLY A 858 -1.87 -29.32 -3.05
N ARG A 859 -2.43 -28.13 -3.33
CA ARG A 859 -2.47 -26.98 -2.43
C ARG A 859 -3.86 -26.36 -2.41
N PRO A 860 -4.69 -26.67 -1.41
CA PRO A 860 -6.01 -26.06 -1.26
C PRO A 860 -5.89 -24.60 -0.81
N SER A 861 -6.97 -23.82 -0.98
CA SER A 861 -7.03 -22.42 -0.54
C SER A 861 -7.22 -22.27 0.97
N ASP A 862 -7.79 -23.29 1.60
CA ASP A 862 -7.94 -23.45 3.04
C ASP A 862 -7.49 -24.85 3.45
N ASP A 863 -7.43 -25.15 4.74
CA ASP A 863 -7.15 -26.50 5.21
C ASP A 863 -8.24 -27.49 4.76
N VAL A 864 -7.87 -28.76 4.61
CA VAL A 864 -8.77 -29.83 4.17
C VAL A 864 -8.60 -31.02 5.08
N ALA A 865 -9.65 -31.40 5.81
CA ALA A 865 -9.75 -32.67 6.50
C ALA A 865 -10.85 -33.52 5.85
N VAL A 866 -10.52 -34.76 5.49
CA VAL A 866 -11.48 -35.71 4.92
C VAL A 866 -11.33 -37.07 5.56
N VAL A 867 -12.45 -37.69 5.96
CA VAL A 867 -12.50 -39.02 6.55
C VAL A 867 -13.55 -39.87 5.86
N ALA A 868 -13.18 -41.09 5.47
CA ALA A 868 -14.06 -42.08 4.88
C ALA A 868 -14.15 -43.32 5.78
N ALA A 869 -15.36 -43.83 6.01
CA ALA A 869 -15.60 -45.07 6.75
C ALA A 869 -16.54 -45.99 5.98
N ARG A 870 -16.03 -47.16 5.59
CA ARG A 870 -16.77 -48.20 4.87
C ARG A 870 -17.24 -49.30 5.82
N ILE A 871 -18.51 -49.65 5.74
CA ILE A 871 -19.10 -50.79 6.46
C ILE A 871 -18.75 -52.07 5.71
N LEU A 872 -18.00 -52.97 6.35
CA LEU A 872 -17.62 -54.24 5.71
C LEU A 872 -18.71 -55.30 5.89
N PRO A 873 -18.92 -56.18 4.90
CA PRO A 873 -19.78 -57.33 5.09
C PRO A 873 -19.14 -58.32 6.09
N PRO A 874 -19.96 -59.05 6.85
CA PRO A 874 -19.47 -60.09 7.77
C PRO A 874 -18.77 -61.23 6.99
N ALA A 875 -18.18 -62.16 7.72
CA ALA A 875 -17.65 -63.39 7.12
C ALA A 875 -18.74 -64.10 6.30
N LEU A 876 -18.37 -64.54 5.09
CA LEU A 876 -19.27 -65.24 4.19
C LEU A 876 -19.21 -66.73 4.48
N HIS A 877 -20.33 -67.31 4.90
CA HIS A 877 -20.48 -68.76 5.06
C HIS A 877 -21.54 -69.27 4.08
N LEU A 878 -21.12 -70.16 3.19
CA LEU A 878 -21.98 -70.80 2.20
C LEU A 878 -21.95 -72.32 2.43
N ARG A 879 -23.12 -72.95 2.40
CA ARG A 879 -23.25 -74.40 2.31
C ARG A 879 -24.09 -74.70 1.08
N VAL A 880 -23.50 -75.41 0.12
CA VAL A 880 -24.13 -75.68 -1.18
C VAL A 880 -24.00 -77.16 -1.55
N PRO A 881 -25.00 -77.74 -2.26
CA PRO A 881 -24.88 -79.07 -2.80
C PRO A 881 -23.68 -79.20 -3.74
N ALA A 882 -22.95 -80.31 -3.65
CA ALA A 882 -21.78 -80.62 -4.47
C ALA A 882 -22.19 -81.03 -5.90
N VAL A 883 -22.78 -80.09 -6.65
CA VAL A 883 -23.17 -80.26 -8.06
C VAL A 883 -22.65 -79.10 -8.92
N PRO A 884 -22.31 -79.32 -10.20
CA PRO A 884 -21.71 -78.28 -11.05
C PRO A 884 -22.53 -76.99 -11.17
N GLY A 885 -23.86 -77.08 -11.07
CA GLY A 885 -24.77 -75.93 -11.14
C GLY A 885 -24.61 -74.91 -10.00
N GLN A 886 -24.01 -75.28 -8.86
CA GLN A 886 -23.86 -74.41 -7.69
C GLN A 886 -22.63 -73.49 -7.75
N LEU A 887 -21.69 -73.73 -8.67
CA LEU A 887 -20.52 -72.85 -8.86
C LEU A 887 -20.92 -71.41 -9.23
N ARG A 888 -21.98 -71.23 -10.02
CA ARG A 888 -22.44 -69.90 -10.44
C ARG A 888 -23.01 -69.08 -9.26
N PRO A 889 -23.93 -69.61 -8.43
CA PRO A 889 -24.35 -68.97 -7.18
C PRO A 889 -23.20 -68.63 -6.23
N VAL A 890 -22.26 -69.56 -6.01
CA VAL A 890 -21.09 -69.33 -5.14
C VAL A 890 -20.24 -68.17 -5.66
N ARG A 891 -19.91 -68.14 -6.96
CA ARG A 891 -19.17 -67.03 -7.58
C ARG A 891 -19.93 -65.69 -7.45
N GLY A 892 -21.26 -65.71 -7.58
CA GLY A 892 -22.09 -64.51 -7.39
C GLY A 892 -22.02 -63.96 -5.98
N ALA A 893 -22.16 -64.83 -4.96
CA ALA A 893 -22.07 -64.44 -3.55
C ALA A 893 -20.67 -63.92 -3.19
N VAL A 894 -19.62 -64.56 -3.68
CA VAL A 894 -18.22 -64.16 -3.43
C VAL A 894 -17.89 -62.83 -4.12
N ARG A 895 -18.41 -62.58 -5.33
CA ARG A 895 -18.28 -61.27 -5.99
C ARG A 895 -18.95 -60.17 -5.18
N GLY A 896 -20.16 -60.40 -4.67
CA GLY A 896 -20.85 -59.43 -3.82
C GLY A 896 -20.09 -59.16 -2.52
N TRP A 897 -19.54 -60.20 -1.89
CA TRP A 897 -18.71 -60.08 -0.70
C TRP A 897 -17.41 -59.31 -0.97
N ALA A 898 -16.70 -59.66 -2.05
CA ALA A 898 -15.47 -58.98 -2.46
C ALA A 898 -15.70 -57.49 -2.80
N ALA A 899 -16.80 -57.18 -3.51
CA ALA A 899 -17.19 -55.80 -3.79
C ALA A 899 -17.51 -55.00 -2.51
N GLY A 900 -18.22 -55.61 -1.56
CA GLY A 900 -18.48 -54.99 -0.25
C GLY A 900 -17.21 -54.72 0.56
N HIS A 901 -16.18 -55.57 0.41
CA HIS A 901 -14.85 -55.38 0.98
C HIS A 901 -13.93 -54.46 0.17
N ALA A 902 -14.40 -53.93 -0.98
CA ALA A 902 -13.60 -53.09 -1.88
C ALA A 902 -12.33 -53.79 -2.42
N LEU A 903 -12.35 -55.12 -2.56
CA LEU A 903 -11.16 -55.85 -2.97
C LEU A 903 -10.73 -55.41 -4.40
N PRO A 904 -9.40 -55.29 -4.64
CA PRO A 904 -8.87 -55.10 -5.99
C PRO A 904 -9.38 -56.15 -6.98
N ALA A 905 -9.48 -55.78 -8.26
CA ALA A 905 -10.07 -56.63 -9.29
C ALA A 905 -9.25 -57.91 -9.53
N ASP A 906 -7.93 -57.79 -9.52
CA ASP A 906 -6.96 -58.89 -9.58
C ASP A 906 -7.12 -59.85 -8.40
N VAL A 907 -7.15 -59.32 -7.16
CA VAL A 907 -7.37 -60.14 -5.96
C VAL A 907 -8.74 -60.84 -6.00
N THR A 908 -9.76 -60.18 -6.54
CA THR A 908 -11.09 -60.77 -6.71
C THR A 908 -11.09 -61.91 -7.73
N ASP A 909 -10.39 -61.74 -8.86
CA ASP A 909 -10.28 -62.77 -9.89
C ASP A 909 -9.49 -63.98 -9.39
N ASP A 910 -8.38 -63.75 -8.66
CA ASP A 910 -7.59 -64.80 -8.03
C ASP A 910 -8.38 -65.55 -6.95
N LEU A 911 -9.15 -64.84 -6.12
CA LEU A 911 -10.05 -65.43 -5.13
C LEU A 911 -11.11 -66.31 -5.80
N LEU A 912 -11.73 -65.84 -6.89
CA LEU A 912 -12.75 -66.59 -7.62
C LEU A 912 -12.17 -67.82 -8.33
N LEU A 913 -10.93 -67.74 -8.82
CA LEU A 913 -10.22 -68.86 -9.41
C LEU A 913 -9.91 -69.92 -8.35
N ALA A 914 -9.23 -69.54 -7.25
CA ALA A 914 -8.82 -70.46 -6.21
C ALA A 914 -10.02 -71.14 -5.52
N LEU A 915 -11.07 -70.37 -5.22
CA LEU A 915 -12.31 -70.90 -4.67
C LEU A 915 -13.04 -71.79 -5.69
N GLY A 916 -13.11 -71.35 -6.95
CA GLY A 916 -13.75 -72.09 -8.03
C GLY A 916 -13.13 -73.47 -8.24
N GLU A 917 -11.80 -73.55 -8.29
CA GLU A 917 -11.05 -74.80 -8.38
C GLU A 917 -11.25 -75.68 -7.14
N SER A 918 -11.24 -75.10 -5.94
CA SER A 918 -11.45 -75.84 -4.70
C SER A 918 -12.84 -76.49 -4.64
N VAL A 919 -13.89 -75.76 -5.00
CA VAL A 919 -15.27 -76.27 -5.04
C VAL A 919 -15.45 -77.27 -6.19
N ALA A 920 -14.88 -77.01 -7.38
CA ALA A 920 -14.95 -77.94 -8.51
C ALA A 920 -14.29 -79.28 -8.18
N ASN A 921 -13.13 -79.27 -7.52
CA ASN A 921 -12.45 -80.48 -7.08
C ASN A 921 -13.32 -81.29 -6.10
N ALA A 922 -14.00 -80.64 -5.16
CA ALA A 922 -14.92 -81.31 -4.24
C ALA A 922 -16.12 -81.94 -4.98
N VAL A 923 -16.70 -81.23 -5.96
CA VAL A 923 -17.80 -81.73 -6.81
C VAL A 923 -17.38 -82.95 -7.63
N GLU A 924 -16.18 -82.93 -8.23
CA GLU A 924 -15.70 -84.01 -9.09
C GLU A 924 -15.22 -85.25 -8.31
N HIS A 925 -14.55 -85.04 -7.17
CA HIS A 925 -13.78 -86.11 -6.53
C HIS A 925 -14.35 -86.61 -5.21
N ALA A 926 -15.07 -85.79 -4.44
CA ALA A 926 -15.45 -86.12 -3.06
C ALA A 926 -16.65 -87.09 -2.98
N TYR A 927 -17.55 -87.08 -3.97
CA TYR A 927 -18.84 -87.78 -3.88
C TYR A 927 -19.09 -88.78 -5.03
N PRO A 928 -19.85 -89.87 -4.81
CA PRO A 928 -20.31 -90.79 -5.86
C PRO A 928 -21.19 -90.10 -6.91
N ALA A 929 -21.09 -90.54 -8.17
CA ALA A 929 -21.93 -90.00 -9.25
C ALA A 929 -23.42 -90.20 -8.94
N GLY A 930 -24.22 -89.14 -9.02
CA GLY A 930 -25.67 -89.17 -8.75
C GLY A 930 -26.08 -89.09 -7.27
N ARG A 931 -25.13 -88.98 -6.32
CA ARG A 931 -25.40 -88.74 -4.89
C ARG A 931 -24.53 -87.58 -4.37
N PRO A 932 -24.89 -86.33 -4.68
CA PRO A 932 -24.11 -85.18 -4.22
C PRO A 932 -24.20 -85.02 -2.70
N GLY A 933 -23.06 -84.73 -2.06
CA GLY A 933 -23.02 -84.23 -0.68
C GLY A 933 -23.03 -82.70 -0.64
N GLU A 934 -22.45 -82.12 0.41
CA GLU A 934 -22.43 -80.67 0.65
C GLU A 934 -20.98 -80.13 0.64
N VAL A 935 -20.79 -78.95 0.06
CA VAL A 935 -19.53 -78.19 0.16
C VAL A 935 -19.79 -76.94 0.99
N GLU A 936 -18.96 -76.74 2.00
CA GLU A 936 -18.94 -75.56 2.85
C GLU A 936 -17.82 -74.63 2.42
N CYS A 937 -18.12 -73.35 2.21
CA CYS A 937 -17.15 -72.30 1.93
C CYS A 937 -17.26 -71.23 3.02
N ALA A 938 -16.15 -70.91 3.67
CA ALA A 938 -16.04 -69.80 4.62
C ALA A 938 -14.99 -68.82 4.12
N LEU A 939 -15.34 -67.54 4.01
CA LEU A 939 -14.43 -66.46 3.66
C LEU A 939 -14.48 -65.39 4.75
N GLU A 940 -13.31 -64.97 5.21
CA GLU A 940 -13.15 -63.94 6.21
C GLU A 940 -12.02 -62.99 5.80
N ARG A 941 -12.20 -61.69 6.03
CA ARG A 941 -11.14 -60.70 5.85
C ARG A 941 -10.55 -60.37 7.22
N ALA A 942 -9.26 -60.65 7.39
CA ALA A 942 -8.53 -60.34 8.60
C ALA A 942 -8.25 -58.83 8.70
N ALA A 943 -7.89 -58.37 9.91
CA ALA A 943 -7.62 -56.96 10.19
C ALA A 943 -6.36 -56.40 9.49
N ASP A 944 -5.48 -57.28 9.01
CA ASP A 944 -4.31 -56.94 8.19
C ASP A 944 -4.65 -56.84 6.69
N GLY A 945 -5.93 -57.00 6.33
CA GLY A 945 -6.42 -56.94 4.96
C GLY A 945 -6.44 -58.29 4.24
N THR A 946 -5.77 -59.32 4.76
CA THR A 946 -5.71 -60.63 4.11
C THR A 946 -7.07 -61.33 4.08
N VAL A 947 -7.34 -62.06 3.00
CA VAL A 947 -8.56 -62.85 2.84
C VAL A 947 -8.25 -64.31 3.13
N ALA A 948 -8.81 -64.84 4.22
CA ALA A 948 -8.72 -66.24 4.59
C ALA A 948 -9.93 -67.01 4.06
N VAL A 949 -9.67 -68.11 3.36
CA VAL A 949 -10.69 -68.95 2.75
C VAL A 949 -10.55 -70.38 3.24
N THR A 950 -11.68 -71.00 3.59
CA THR A 950 -11.78 -72.43 3.92
C THR A 950 -12.87 -73.07 3.07
N VAL A 951 -12.51 -74.12 2.33
CA VAL A 951 -13.44 -74.96 1.57
C VAL A 951 -13.41 -76.36 2.17
N ARG A 952 -14.55 -76.87 2.60
CA ARG A 952 -14.68 -78.16 3.28
C ARG A 952 -15.75 -79.02 2.62
N ASP A 953 -15.42 -80.30 2.42
CA ASP A 953 -16.37 -81.35 2.06
C ASP A 953 -16.37 -82.46 3.11
N SER A 954 -17.38 -83.32 3.04
CA SER A 954 -17.56 -84.51 3.87
C SER A 954 -17.43 -85.83 3.10
N GLY A 955 -16.89 -85.76 1.88
CA GLY A 955 -16.84 -86.87 0.94
C GLY A 955 -15.57 -87.70 1.07
N THR A 956 -15.61 -88.92 0.54
CA THR A 956 -14.42 -89.77 0.42
C THR A 956 -13.83 -89.59 -0.98
N TRP A 957 -12.71 -88.86 -1.04
CA TRP A 957 -12.06 -88.53 -2.32
C TRP A 957 -11.59 -89.78 -3.06
N ARG A 958 -11.97 -89.88 -4.33
CA ARG A 958 -11.50 -90.96 -5.21
C ARG A 958 -9.99 -90.80 -5.48
N PRO A 959 -9.23 -91.91 -5.54
CA PRO A 959 -7.83 -91.86 -5.95
C PRO A 959 -7.72 -91.35 -7.39
N VAL A 960 -6.66 -90.56 -7.65
CA VAL A 960 -6.36 -90.02 -8.98
C VAL A 960 -6.09 -91.18 -9.95
N PRO A 961 -6.78 -91.28 -11.10
CA PRO A 961 -6.51 -92.32 -12.11
C PRO A 961 -5.07 -92.26 -12.63
N SER A 962 -4.51 -93.41 -13.03
CA SER A 962 -3.12 -93.52 -13.52
C SER A 962 -2.88 -92.91 -14.91
N ASP A 963 -3.94 -92.68 -15.70
CA ASP A 963 -3.92 -91.85 -16.91
C ASP A 963 -4.79 -90.63 -16.66
N ASN A 964 -4.13 -89.49 -16.42
CA ASN A 964 -4.74 -88.24 -16.00
C ASN A 964 -4.98 -87.26 -17.15
N GLY A 965 -4.48 -87.51 -18.37
CA GLY A 965 -4.62 -86.57 -19.48
C GLY A 965 -4.24 -85.13 -19.09
N HIS A 966 -5.19 -84.18 -19.19
CA HIS A 966 -5.04 -82.79 -18.74
C HIS A 966 -5.63 -82.51 -17.34
N ARG A 967 -5.90 -83.54 -16.52
CA ARG A 967 -6.49 -83.41 -15.16
C ARG A 967 -5.41 -83.35 -14.08
N GLY A 968 -5.69 -82.63 -12.98
CA GLY A 968 -4.80 -82.53 -11.81
C GLY A 968 -4.12 -81.18 -11.59
N HIS A 969 -4.44 -80.15 -12.39
CA HIS A 969 -3.84 -78.82 -12.26
C HIS A 969 -4.48 -77.93 -11.19
N GLY A 970 -5.67 -78.25 -10.67
CA GLY A 970 -6.42 -77.37 -9.76
C GLY A 970 -5.63 -76.93 -8.51
N LEU A 971 -4.91 -77.86 -7.85
CA LEU A 971 -4.04 -77.51 -6.71
C LEU A 971 -2.82 -76.68 -7.11
N THR A 972 -2.33 -76.84 -8.34
CA THR A 972 -1.21 -76.04 -8.87
C THR A 972 -1.67 -74.62 -9.17
N MET A 973 -2.87 -74.46 -9.75
CA MET A 973 -3.51 -73.17 -9.98
C MET A 973 -3.77 -72.42 -8.68
N ILE A 974 -4.35 -73.10 -7.66
CA ILE A 974 -4.55 -72.50 -6.34
C ILE A 974 -3.22 -72.01 -5.73
N ARG A 975 -2.15 -72.82 -5.81
CA ARG A 975 -0.81 -72.42 -5.32
C ARG A 975 -0.19 -71.25 -6.06
N ALA A 976 -0.54 -71.05 -7.33
CA ALA A 976 0.02 -69.99 -8.15
C ALA A 976 -0.57 -68.61 -7.84
N VAL A 977 -1.80 -68.56 -7.30
CA VAL A 977 -2.55 -67.31 -7.05
C VAL A 977 -2.86 -67.06 -5.57
N THR A 978 -2.32 -67.87 -4.66
CA THR A 978 -2.53 -67.73 -3.21
C THR A 978 -1.19 -67.73 -2.48
N ASP A 979 -1.09 -67.00 -1.37
CA ASP A 979 0.17 -66.87 -0.61
C ASP A 979 0.51 -68.14 0.17
N ALA A 980 -0.52 -68.86 0.62
CA ALA A 980 -0.40 -70.11 1.35
C ALA A 980 -1.62 -70.98 1.05
N VAL A 981 -1.40 -72.28 0.88
CA VAL A 981 -2.47 -73.28 0.81
C VAL A 981 -2.13 -74.51 1.65
N GLU A 982 -3.10 -74.92 2.46
CA GLU A 982 -3.05 -76.13 3.27
C GLU A 982 -4.20 -77.05 2.86
N VAL A 983 -3.89 -78.32 2.66
CA VAL A 983 -4.88 -79.35 2.29
C VAL A 983 -4.83 -80.44 3.33
N GLU A 984 -5.91 -80.57 4.08
CA GLU A 984 -6.09 -81.58 5.12
C GLU A 984 -7.08 -82.64 4.62
N ARG A 985 -6.63 -83.89 4.51
CA ARG A 985 -7.46 -85.02 4.06
C ARG A 985 -7.71 -85.96 5.21
N LEU A 986 -8.98 -86.11 5.60
CA LEU A 986 -9.42 -87.03 6.65
C LEU A 986 -10.35 -88.09 6.05
N PRO A 987 -10.52 -89.26 6.69
CA PRO A 987 -11.49 -90.27 6.26
C PRO A 987 -12.93 -89.73 6.16
N THR A 988 -13.22 -88.65 6.88
CA THR A 988 -14.53 -88.00 6.98
C THR A 988 -14.69 -86.77 6.08
N GLY A 989 -13.73 -86.45 5.21
CA GLY A 989 -13.78 -85.30 4.30
C GLY A 989 -12.44 -84.61 4.04
N THR A 990 -12.41 -83.69 3.06
CA THR A 990 -11.24 -82.84 2.78
C THR A 990 -11.51 -81.38 3.16
N THR A 991 -10.49 -80.71 3.71
CA THR A 991 -10.50 -79.26 3.95
C THR A 991 -9.33 -78.61 3.22
N VAL A 992 -9.62 -77.60 2.39
CA VAL A 992 -8.65 -76.75 1.71
C VAL A 992 -8.71 -75.37 2.37
N ARG A 993 -7.59 -74.90 2.90
CA ARG A 993 -7.46 -73.54 3.46
C ARG A 993 -6.45 -72.77 2.63
N PHE A 994 -6.77 -71.55 2.23
CA PHE A 994 -5.81 -70.67 1.57
C PHE A 994 -5.98 -69.21 1.98
N ARG A 995 -4.92 -68.42 1.80
CA ARG A 995 -4.91 -66.98 2.07
C ARG A 995 -4.50 -66.21 0.81
N LEU A 996 -5.13 -65.05 0.61
CA LEU A 996 -4.73 -64.05 -0.36
C LEU A 996 -4.42 -62.73 0.33
N GLY A 997 -3.30 -62.11 -0.02
CA GLY A 997 -2.99 -60.74 0.32
C GLY A 997 -3.97 -59.79 -0.36
N ALA A 998 -4.54 -58.87 0.40
CA ALA A 998 -4.95 -57.60 -0.19
C ALA A 998 -3.65 -56.83 -0.41
N GLY A 999 -3.20 -56.73 -1.66
CA GLY A 999 -1.89 -56.16 -2.03
C GLY A 999 -1.57 -54.80 -1.42
#